data_AF-A0A2V6IDG7-F1
#
_entry.id   AF-A0A2V6IDG7-F1
#
_cell.length_a   1.000
_cell.length_b   1.000
_cell.length_c   1.000
_cell.angle_alpha   90.00
_cell.angle_beta   90.00
_cell.angle_gamma   90.00
#
_symmetry.space_group_name_H-M   'P 1'
#
loop_
_entity.id
_entity.type
_entity.pdbx_description
1 polymer ?
#
loop_
_entity_poly.entity_id
_entity_poly.type
_entity_poly.pdbx_seq_one_letter_code
_entity_poly.pdbx_strand_id
1 'polypeptide(L)'
;MNQRATALCTAALLVVASATAKVLPIYIEDNHAGTFYWLAQKLDLDQPCTLILFDAHSDASGIFDSDNIRNALRNVASSRDRQALLAHWRSNGTVQCFNWIEPLMPAPIARVIWVPAGEFSTSEVDKRKQEATALLDGHLEAAPRKSGSLRESYVVSDFHNLDKHINPNQPLVVTIDLDYFAGLSATEQEIAFARIWNFVIERPNLRAITFAISRPYLKDEDEAYRLLELTLTAVISLPTAQVEFEPFQTVANDHSNLAKESMINGKKLPVFDLAQAPQELRARILSERQRILVGHDTTHWEQLLGTWNDEAPQLHLQVKDRQPSTDKVWRILADQPAEIELVAEPWTTKSEKIEWFALTPKYLRCNLTDLSTDQVGFVANAASRPAWNELPIDYHDSALPISKLDNLFDPQWHCGSLRLRACAVVDGKIRETPVLELRRFIGTGFRSAITEQFGLPYLFGSGELSEDSDTGPETNLGADCANFVVYALRRQGQRVPWSDPKRLREDLDLVTRSATPGTARISAEDLQRGVIVHLGTHVAAVMEDRQPVGILSENDLVAHQLGGAPEILTLGELLKERRKNCFDLFRVPPPKSAATLVFGGDVMLGRSCAAKIESGIDPFAGIVPLLHSASFAAANLECTISNLGASAQRYAFRAPAQSAQLLRRSGFRAMGLANNHALDFGTAALEDCAAHLVQEQIEPIGVGKPGGKTYTPSFFSILDGKRIALLAITDVGPAAGHQIAAASDRSGLSAAIANARSHANLVVCLVHWGGENSEKVTDEQCELARWLIDGGVDVVVGSHPHCVQALDFYHGCPIAYSLDNLVFDGASTVESWNRGALLQIGLNESVQVSSASLIPIVLEDGLPRADRLQKGKTLSSR
;
A
#
# COMPACT_ATOMS: atom_id res chain seq x y z
N MET A 1 44.08 -14.12 -0.09
CA MET A 1 42.73 -14.43 -0.60
C MET A 1 41.79 -13.34 -0.11
N ASN A 2 41.04 -12.61 -0.93
CA ASN A 2 41.13 -12.37 -2.37
C ASN A 2 40.45 -11.00 -2.60
N GLN A 3 41.01 -10.17 -3.48
CA GLN A 3 40.46 -8.89 -3.97
C GLN A 3 39.10 -9.03 -4.71
N ARG A 4 38.38 -10.14 -4.52
CA ARG A 4 37.05 -10.43 -5.05
C ARG A 4 35.91 -9.89 -4.18
N ALA A 5 36.15 -9.57 -2.90
CA ALA A 5 35.12 -9.00 -2.03
C ALA A 5 34.68 -7.58 -2.45
N THR A 6 35.58 -6.81 -3.08
CA THR A 6 35.30 -5.45 -3.56
C THR A 6 34.62 -5.41 -4.93
N ALA A 7 34.72 -6.49 -5.72
CA ALA A 7 34.14 -6.61 -7.06
C ALA A 7 32.76 -7.30 -7.09
N LEU A 8 32.33 -7.91 -5.99
CA LEU A 8 31.03 -8.60 -5.87
C LEU A 8 29.89 -7.69 -5.37
N CYS A 9 30.19 -6.48 -4.85
CA CYS A 9 29.16 -5.50 -4.46
C CYS A 9 28.70 -4.60 -5.61
N THR A 10 29.42 -4.53 -6.73
CA THR A 10 29.09 -3.66 -7.87
C THR A 10 28.12 -4.30 -8.87
N ALA A 11 27.90 -5.62 -8.79
CA ALA A 11 26.98 -6.34 -9.68
C ALA A 11 25.51 -6.32 -9.20
N ALA A 12 25.24 -5.95 -7.94
CA ALA A 12 23.88 -5.68 -7.44
C ALA A 12 23.42 -4.23 -7.71
N LEU A 13 24.20 -3.47 -8.48
CA LEU A 13 24.19 -2.00 -8.47
C LEU A 13 23.59 -1.36 -9.73
N LEU A 14 22.84 -2.10 -10.56
CA LEU A 14 22.24 -1.56 -11.80
C LEU A 14 20.96 -2.29 -12.27
N VAL A 15 20.03 -2.59 -11.36
CA VAL A 15 18.63 -2.92 -11.71
C VAL A 15 17.70 -1.98 -10.95
N VAL A 16 17.66 -0.72 -11.36
CA VAL A 16 16.52 0.20 -11.09
C VAL A 16 15.70 0.35 -12.38
N ALA A 17 15.62 -0.74 -13.14
CA ALA A 17 14.72 -0.86 -14.28
C ALA A 17 14.20 -2.31 -14.32
N SER A 18 12.94 -2.48 -13.90
CA SER A 18 12.11 -3.70 -14.02
C SER A 18 12.38 -4.90 -13.08
N ALA A 19 12.84 -4.69 -11.85
CA ALA A 19 12.53 -5.67 -10.81
C ALA A 19 11.07 -5.47 -10.40
N THR A 20 10.14 -6.13 -11.09
CA THR A 20 8.80 -6.36 -10.53
C THR A 20 9.01 -7.02 -9.17
N ALA A 21 8.32 -6.57 -8.13
CA ALA A 21 8.33 -7.18 -6.81
C ALA A 21 8.30 -8.71 -6.91
N LYS A 22 8.84 -9.42 -5.91
CA LYS A 22 8.64 -10.88 -5.76
C LYS A 22 7.17 -11.18 -5.43
N VAL A 23 6.26 -10.75 -6.29
CA VAL A 23 4.88 -11.15 -6.30
C VAL A 23 4.87 -12.63 -6.65
N LEU A 24 4.20 -13.43 -5.83
CA LEU A 24 3.96 -14.83 -6.15
C LEU A 24 2.66 -14.91 -6.93
N PRO A 25 2.71 -15.15 -8.26
CA PRO A 25 1.49 -15.34 -9.02
C PRO A 25 0.88 -16.69 -8.65
N ILE A 26 -0.41 -16.65 -8.33
CA ILE A 26 -1.22 -17.82 -7.97
C ILE A 26 -2.43 -17.85 -8.89
N TYR A 27 -2.67 -19.01 -9.51
CA TYR A 27 -3.82 -19.22 -10.38
C TYR A 27 -4.74 -20.29 -9.82
N ILE A 28 -6.04 -20.06 -9.85
CA ILE A 28 -7.05 -21.01 -9.38
C ILE A 28 -8.11 -21.15 -10.48
N GLU A 29 -8.36 -22.38 -10.92
CA GLU A 29 -9.42 -22.71 -11.87
C GLU A 29 -10.04 -24.08 -11.56
N ASP A 30 -11.11 -24.42 -12.26
CA ASP A 30 -11.83 -25.69 -12.09
C ASP A 30 -10.99 -26.92 -12.46
N ASN A 31 -10.09 -26.86 -13.45
CA ASN A 31 -9.29 -28.01 -13.87
C ASN A 31 -7.91 -27.63 -14.47
N HIS A 32 -7.05 -28.63 -14.64
CA HIS A 32 -5.67 -28.47 -15.12
C HIS A 32 -5.51 -27.95 -16.56
N ALA A 33 -6.53 -27.96 -17.40
CA ALA A 33 -6.41 -27.33 -18.70
C ALA A 33 -6.12 -25.82 -18.53
N GLY A 34 -6.73 -25.20 -17.52
CA GLY A 34 -6.43 -23.84 -17.06
C GLY A 34 -4.96 -23.61 -16.74
N THR A 35 -4.38 -24.51 -15.95
CA THR A 35 -2.95 -24.49 -15.61
C THR A 35 -2.09 -24.36 -16.87
N PHE A 36 -2.37 -25.12 -17.93
CA PHE A 36 -1.61 -24.98 -19.19
C PHE A 36 -1.77 -23.60 -19.82
N TYR A 37 -2.99 -23.11 -20.04
CA TYR A 37 -3.20 -21.83 -20.72
C TYR A 37 -2.56 -20.68 -19.94
N TRP A 38 -2.65 -20.73 -18.61
CA TRP A 38 -2.07 -19.74 -17.74
C TRP A 38 -0.53 -19.80 -17.75
N LEU A 39 0.07 -20.98 -17.58
CA LEU A 39 1.53 -21.13 -17.62
C LEU A 39 2.11 -20.78 -19.00
N ALA A 40 1.46 -21.18 -20.08
CA ALA A 40 1.90 -20.86 -21.45
C ALA A 40 1.89 -19.35 -21.72
N GLN A 41 1.03 -18.60 -21.03
CA GLN A 41 0.96 -17.14 -21.11
C GLN A 41 1.97 -16.45 -20.19
N LYS A 42 2.17 -16.96 -18.97
CA LYS A 42 2.89 -16.27 -17.89
C LYS A 42 4.35 -16.66 -17.74
N LEU A 43 4.72 -17.89 -18.09
CA LEU A 43 6.11 -18.33 -18.01
C LEU A 43 6.94 -17.80 -19.17
N ASP A 44 8.22 -17.53 -18.88
CA ASP A 44 9.23 -17.44 -19.93
C ASP A 44 9.43 -18.84 -20.52
N LEU A 45 8.97 -19.03 -21.76
CA LEU A 45 9.03 -20.32 -22.44
C LEU A 45 10.47 -20.79 -22.64
N ASP A 46 11.46 -19.89 -22.67
CA ASP A 46 12.88 -20.24 -22.86
C ASP A 46 13.62 -20.55 -21.56
N GLN A 47 13.04 -20.21 -20.41
CA GLN A 47 13.64 -20.47 -19.12
C GLN A 47 13.21 -21.86 -18.59
N PRO A 48 14.14 -22.81 -18.40
CA PRO A 48 13.79 -24.12 -17.86
C PRO A 48 13.42 -24.05 -16.37
N CYS A 49 12.34 -24.73 -15.99
CA CYS A 49 11.86 -24.88 -14.63
C CYS A 49 11.58 -26.35 -14.29
N THR A 50 11.50 -26.64 -12.98
CA THR A 50 10.93 -27.89 -12.46
C THR A 50 9.46 -27.66 -12.11
N LEU A 51 8.59 -28.56 -12.52
CA LEU A 51 7.19 -28.64 -12.10
C LEU A 51 7.06 -29.69 -10.99
N ILE A 52 6.49 -29.33 -9.84
CA ILE A 52 5.95 -30.30 -8.88
C ILE A 52 4.43 -30.35 -9.07
N LEU A 53 3.90 -31.56 -9.26
CA LEU A 53 2.48 -31.83 -9.43
C LEU A 53 1.99 -32.66 -8.23
N PHE A 54 1.22 -32.06 -7.34
CA PHE A 54 0.46 -32.77 -6.31
C PHE A 54 -0.89 -33.14 -6.90
N ASP A 55 -1.12 -34.42 -7.14
CA ASP A 55 -2.30 -34.92 -7.85
C ASP A 55 -2.51 -36.40 -7.50
N ALA A 56 -3.75 -36.83 -7.19
CA ALA A 56 -4.03 -38.22 -6.85
C ALA A 56 -3.75 -39.21 -8.01
N HIS A 57 -3.89 -38.73 -9.25
CA HIS A 57 -3.71 -39.48 -10.48
C HIS A 57 -2.61 -38.87 -11.38
N SER A 58 -2.29 -39.56 -12.47
CA SER A 58 -1.26 -39.06 -13.40
C SER A 58 -1.94 -38.39 -14.57
N ASP A 59 -1.78 -37.07 -14.67
CA ASP A 59 -2.16 -36.30 -15.86
C ASP A 59 -1.04 -36.24 -16.90
N ALA A 60 -0.06 -37.11 -16.78
CA ALA A 60 1.05 -37.23 -17.71
C ALA A 60 0.62 -38.03 -18.94
N SER A 61 -0.24 -37.45 -19.78
CA SER A 61 -0.56 -38.04 -21.09
C SER A 61 -0.03 -37.22 -22.24
N GLY A 62 0.28 -37.93 -23.33
CA GLY A 62 0.73 -37.29 -24.56
C GLY A 62 -0.41 -36.65 -25.34
N ILE A 63 -0.11 -35.55 -26.01
CA ILE A 63 -0.93 -35.01 -27.10
C ILE A 63 -0.31 -35.41 -28.44
N PHE A 64 -1.16 -35.74 -29.41
CA PHE A 64 -0.66 -36.03 -30.75
C PHE A 64 0.02 -34.77 -31.32
N ASP A 65 1.31 -34.89 -31.67
CA ASP A 65 2.11 -33.80 -32.25
C ASP A 65 2.34 -32.59 -31.32
N SER A 66 2.76 -32.85 -30.08
CA SER A 66 3.10 -31.83 -29.07
C SER A 66 4.13 -30.80 -29.53
N ASP A 67 5.06 -31.19 -30.42
CA ASP A 67 6.05 -30.31 -31.03
C ASP A 67 5.38 -29.17 -31.82
N ASN A 68 4.30 -29.45 -32.55
CA ASN A 68 3.59 -28.43 -33.32
C ASN A 68 2.89 -27.39 -32.43
N ILE A 69 2.26 -27.83 -31.34
CA ILE A 69 1.68 -26.92 -30.34
C ILE A 69 2.78 -26.05 -29.74
N ARG A 70 3.90 -26.65 -29.32
CA ARG A 70 5.04 -25.90 -28.76
C ARG A 70 5.65 -24.91 -29.74
N ASN A 71 5.82 -25.30 -31.01
CA ASN A 71 6.34 -24.42 -32.05
C ASN A 71 5.38 -23.26 -32.32
N ALA A 72 4.06 -23.52 -32.35
CA ALA A 72 3.06 -22.48 -32.54
C ALA A 72 3.06 -21.46 -31.39
N LEU A 73 3.21 -21.90 -30.13
CA LEU A 73 3.35 -21.00 -28.98
C LEU A 73 4.54 -20.05 -29.09
N ARG A 74 5.66 -20.53 -29.66
CA ARG A 74 6.92 -19.78 -29.77
C ARG A 74 6.97 -18.87 -30.99
N ASN A 75 6.25 -19.22 -32.05
CA ASN A 75 6.26 -18.51 -33.34
C ASN A 75 5.12 -17.49 -33.46
N VAL A 76 4.85 -16.76 -32.38
CA VAL A 76 3.89 -15.63 -32.35
C VAL A 76 4.64 -14.30 -32.39
N ALA A 77 4.10 -13.32 -33.11
CA ALA A 77 4.76 -12.02 -33.32
C ALA A 77 4.74 -11.13 -32.07
N SER A 78 3.79 -11.34 -31.16
CA SER A 78 3.64 -10.56 -29.93
C SER A 78 2.96 -11.35 -28.81
N SER A 79 3.04 -10.84 -27.58
CA SER A 79 2.31 -11.40 -26.42
C SER A 79 0.78 -11.34 -26.61
N ARG A 80 0.28 -10.35 -27.36
CA ARG A 80 -1.15 -10.23 -27.70
C ARG A 80 -1.59 -11.34 -28.65
N ASP A 81 -0.77 -11.66 -29.65
CA ASP A 81 -1.05 -12.76 -30.57
C ASP A 81 -1.01 -14.11 -29.85
N ARG A 82 -0.09 -14.27 -28.87
CA ARG A 82 -0.06 -15.44 -27.99
C ARG A 82 -1.37 -15.61 -27.21
N GLN A 83 -1.84 -14.54 -26.59
CA GLN A 83 -3.10 -14.55 -25.84
C GLN A 83 -4.28 -14.92 -26.74
N ALA A 84 -4.34 -14.38 -27.96
CA ALA A 84 -5.37 -14.73 -28.93
C ALA A 84 -5.31 -16.20 -29.38
N LEU A 85 -4.11 -16.73 -29.62
CA LEU A 85 -3.88 -18.14 -29.96
C LEU A 85 -4.35 -19.06 -28.83
N LEU A 86 -3.96 -18.78 -27.59
CA LEU A 86 -4.36 -19.54 -26.41
C LEU A 86 -5.86 -19.51 -26.19
N ALA A 87 -6.51 -18.35 -26.35
CA ALA A 87 -7.96 -18.23 -26.27
C ALA A 87 -8.67 -19.09 -27.33
N HIS A 88 -8.15 -19.10 -28.56
CA HIS A 88 -8.68 -19.94 -29.63
C HIS A 88 -8.53 -21.44 -29.30
N TRP A 89 -7.34 -21.87 -28.87
CA TRP A 89 -7.10 -23.25 -28.45
C TRP A 89 -8.00 -23.69 -27.30
N ARG A 90 -8.20 -22.81 -26.32
CA ARG A 90 -9.10 -23.03 -25.20
C ARG A 90 -10.54 -23.26 -25.65
N SER A 91 -11.04 -22.42 -26.55
CA SER A 91 -12.40 -22.57 -27.11
C SER A 91 -12.60 -23.84 -27.94
N ASN A 92 -11.52 -24.40 -28.48
CA ASN A 92 -11.55 -25.63 -29.27
C ASN A 92 -11.21 -26.88 -28.46
N GLY A 93 -10.81 -26.72 -27.19
CA GLY A 93 -10.34 -27.84 -26.37
C GLY A 93 -9.08 -28.49 -26.92
N THR A 94 -8.18 -27.71 -27.53
CA THR A 94 -6.93 -28.21 -28.11
C THR A 94 -6.04 -28.85 -27.05
N VAL A 95 -5.97 -28.24 -25.86
CA VAL A 95 -5.35 -28.83 -24.67
C VAL A 95 -6.43 -29.05 -23.62
N GLN A 96 -6.45 -30.25 -23.06
CA GLN A 96 -7.42 -30.79 -22.10
C GLN A 96 -6.77 -31.01 -20.73
N CYS A 97 -7.58 -31.26 -19.71
CA CYS A 97 -7.12 -31.44 -18.33
C CYS A 97 -6.11 -32.58 -18.15
N PHE A 98 -6.15 -33.63 -18.96
CA PHE A 98 -5.28 -34.81 -18.82
C PHE A 98 -4.02 -34.79 -19.72
N ASN A 99 -3.85 -33.82 -20.63
CA ASN A 99 -2.75 -33.80 -21.63
C ASN A 99 -2.00 -32.46 -21.70
N TRP A 100 -1.96 -31.75 -20.57
CA TRP A 100 -1.55 -30.36 -20.49
C TRP A 100 -0.03 -30.15 -20.31
N ILE A 101 0.67 -31.15 -19.79
CA ILE A 101 2.09 -31.07 -19.40
C ILE A 101 3.02 -31.11 -20.62
N GLU A 102 2.81 -32.10 -21.49
CA GLU A 102 3.74 -32.42 -22.60
C GLU A 102 3.98 -31.25 -23.58
N PRO A 103 2.98 -30.43 -23.96
CA PRO A 103 3.20 -29.23 -24.77
C PRO A 103 4.22 -28.23 -24.20
N LEU A 104 4.40 -28.21 -22.87
CA LEU A 104 5.32 -27.32 -22.16
C LEU A 104 6.69 -27.96 -21.89
N MET A 105 6.90 -29.24 -22.23
CA MET A 105 8.18 -29.94 -22.08
C MET A 105 8.95 -29.99 -23.41
N PRO A 106 10.30 -29.99 -23.45
CA PRO A 106 11.23 -29.93 -22.32
C PRO A 106 11.54 -28.49 -21.86
N ALA A 107 10.97 -27.48 -22.51
CA ALA A 107 11.08 -26.09 -22.07
C ALA A 107 9.74 -25.37 -22.34
N PRO A 108 9.18 -24.65 -21.35
CA PRO A 108 9.82 -24.29 -20.08
C PRO A 108 9.88 -25.41 -19.02
N ILE A 109 9.06 -26.45 -19.09
CA ILE A 109 9.07 -27.53 -18.09
C ILE A 109 10.14 -28.56 -18.44
N ALA A 110 11.31 -28.43 -17.83
CA ALA A 110 12.44 -29.34 -18.05
C ALA A 110 12.33 -30.63 -17.26
N ARG A 111 11.61 -30.59 -16.14
CA ARG A 111 11.43 -31.71 -15.23
C ARG A 111 10.05 -31.66 -14.58
N VAL A 112 9.43 -32.82 -14.42
CA VAL A 112 8.18 -33.01 -13.70
C VAL A 112 8.42 -33.98 -12.55
N ILE A 113 8.00 -33.58 -11.35
CA ILE A 113 7.96 -34.43 -10.17
C ILE A 113 6.48 -34.59 -9.79
N TRP A 114 5.92 -35.75 -10.09
CA TRP A 114 4.56 -36.09 -9.68
C TRP A 114 4.57 -36.69 -8.28
N VAL A 115 3.76 -36.11 -7.41
CA VAL A 115 3.55 -36.49 -6.02
C VAL A 115 2.13 -37.02 -5.90
N PRO A 116 1.94 -38.35 -5.95
CA PRO A 116 0.64 -38.98 -5.81
C PRO A 116 0.11 -38.92 -4.37
N ALA A 117 -1.22 -38.93 -4.21
CA ALA A 117 -1.86 -38.99 -2.91
C ALA A 117 -1.55 -40.33 -2.18
N GLY A 118 -1.05 -40.24 -0.95
CA GLY A 118 -0.69 -41.40 -0.11
C GLY A 118 0.80 -41.77 -0.12
N GLU A 119 1.20 -42.65 0.80
CA GLU A 119 2.55 -43.21 0.84
C GLU A 119 2.61 -44.52 0.04
N PHE A 120 3.59 -44.63 -0.85
CA PHE A 120 3.76 -45.79 -1.72
C PHE A 120 5.05 -46.53 -1.41
N SER A 121 5.03 -47.85 -1.60
CA SER A 121 6.26 -48.65 -1.65
C SER A 121 7.11 -48.26 -2.86
N THR A 122 8.43 -48.51 -2.80
CA THR A 122 9.34 -48.25 -3.94
C THR A 122 8.88 -48.95 -5.23
N SER A 123 8.33 -50.16 -5.12
CA SER A 123 7.77 -50.89 -6.27
C SER A 123 6.55 -50.22 -6.90
N GLU A 124 5.70 -49.58 -6.09
CA GLU A 124 4.52 -48.87 -6.58
C GLU A 124 4.91 -47.55 -7.25
N VAL A 125 5.89 -46.84 -6.68
CA VAL A 125 6.49 -45.65 -7.30
C VAL A 125 7.08 -46.00 -8.68
N ASP A 126 7.85 -47.07 -8.77
CA ASP A 126 8.43 -47.54 -10.04
C ASP A 126 7.35 -47.91 -11.06
N LYS A 127 6.29 -48.59 -10.61
CA LYS A 127 5.14 -48.95 -11.46
C LYS A 127 4.45 -47.69 -12.01
N ARG A 128 4.08 -46.75 -11.14
CA ARG A 128 3.44 -45.48 -11.54
C ARG A 128 4.33 -44.66 -12.47
N LYS A 129 5.64 -44.65 -12.23
CA LYS A 129 6.61 -44.00 -13.12
C LYS A 129 6.62 -44.64 -14.51
N GLN A 130 6.57 -45.97 -14.59
CA GLN A 130 6.48 -46.68 -15.88
C GLN A 130 5.18 -46.36 -16.61
N GLU A 131 4.05 -46.33 -15.90
CA GLU A 131 2.74 -45.98 -16.46
C GLU A 131 2.71 -44.54 -17.02
N ALA A 132 3.14 -43.56 -16.23
CA ALA A 132 3.23 -42.16 -16.65
C ALA A 132 4.19 -41.98 -17.85
N THR A 133 5.34 -42.66 -17.83
CA THR A 133 6.28 -42.63 -18.97
C THR A 133 5.65 -43.23 -20.22
N ALA A 134 4.94 -44.36 -20.09
CA ALA A 134 4.28 -45.00 -21.23
C ALA A 134 3.19 -44.10 -21.84
N LEU A 135 2.50 -43.31 -21.03
CA LEU A 135 1.52 -42.33 -21.50
C LEU A 135 2.17 -41.11 -22.18
N LEU A 136 3.28 -40.58 -21.63
CA LEU A 136 4.02 -39.45 -22.22
C LEU A 136 4.78 -39.80 -23.50
N ASP A 137 5.33 -41.02 -23.57
CA ASP A 137 6.18 -41.46 -24.68
C ASP A 137 5.45 -42.40 -25.64
N GLY A 138 4.22 -42.81 -25.35
CA GLY A 138 3.46 -43.82 -26.08
C GLY A 138 3.20 -43.49 -27.55
N HIS A 139 3.30 -42.21 -27.93
CA HIS A 139 3.13 -41.74 -29.31
C HIS A 139 4.46 -41.56 -30.07
N LEU A 140 5.62 -41.74 -29.44
CA LEU A 140 6.93 -41.46 -30.07
C LEU A 140 7.20 -42.27 -31.34
N GLU A 141 6.69 -43.50 -31.42
CA GLU A 141 6.85 -44.33 -32.63
C GLU A 141 6.01 -43.80 -33.80
N ALA A 142 4.82 -43.26 -33.51
CA ALA A 142 3.89 -42.74 -34.52
C ALA A 142 4.15 -41.28 -34.90
N ALA A 143 4.63 -40.48 -33.94
CA ALA A 143 4.94 -39.05 -34.10
C ALA A 143 6.24 -38.73 -33.32
N PRO A 144 7.43 -38.93 -33.94
CA PRO A 144 8.71 -38.72 -33.27
C PRO A 144 8.91 -37.25 -32.84
N ARG A 145 9.25 -37.02 -31.57
CA ARG A 145 9.58 -35.69 -31.05
C ARG A 145 11.02 -35.30 -31.31
N LYS A 146 11.28 -34.02 -31.57
CA LYS A 146 12.64 -33.46 -31.71
C LYS A 146 13.49 -33.61 -30.45
N SER A 147 12.88 -33.51 -29.26
CA SER A 147 13.57 -33.65 -27.98
C SER A 147 13.84 -35.10 -27.58
N GLY A 148 13.27 -36.09 -28.29
CA GLY A 148 13.34 -37.50 -27.92
C GLY A 148 12.40 -37.89 -26.77
N SER A 149 12.78 -38.94 -26.05
CA SER A 149 12.06 -39.47 -24.89
C SER A 149 12.13 -38.50 -23.70
N LEU A 150 11.03 -38.36 -22.98
CA LEU A 150 10.95 -37.53 -21.76
C LEU A 150 11.11 -38.34 -20.47
N ARG A 151 11.44 -39.64 -20.58
CA ARG A 151 11.55 -40.58 -19.45
C ARG A 151 12.44 -40.10 -18.31
N GLU A 152 13.56 -39.44 -18.62
CA GLU A 152 14.51 -38.95 -17.61
C GLU A 152 14.06 -37.62 -16.97
N SER A 153 13.14 -36.91 -17.62
CA SER A 153 12.55 -35.66 -17.15
C SER A 153 11.34 -35.86 -16.24
N TYR A 154 10.77 -37.08 -16.16
CA TYR A 154 9.61 -37.37 -15.32
C TYR A 154 9.98 -38.27 -14.14
N VAL A 155 9.60 -37.86 -12.93
CA VAL A 155 9.84 -38.63 -11.69
C VAL A 155 8.59 -38.68 -10.85
N VAL A 156 8.35 -39.83 -10.23
CA VAL A 156 7.33 -40.02 -9.19
C VAL A 156 8.05 -40.03 -7.84
N SER A 157 7.53 -39.30 -6.87
CA SER A 157 8.07 -39.24 -5.51
C SER A 157 6.95 -39.14 -4.48
N ASP A 158 7.12 -39.75 -3.31
CA ASP A 158 6.26 -39.44 -2.17
C ASP A 158 6.64 -38.10 -1.53
N PHE A 159 5.75 -37.55 -0.69
CA PHE A 159 6.01 -36.29 -0.01
C PHE A 159 7.25 -36.31 0.89
N HIS A 160 7.55 -37.44 1.54
CA HIS A 160 8.69 -37.58 2.46
C HIS A 160 10.05 -37.53 1.76
N ASN A 161 10.10 -37.96 0.49
CA ASN A 161 11.31 -38.03 -0.32
C ASN A 161 11.42 -36.87 -1.33
N LEU A 162 10.39 -36.01 -1.42
CA LEU A 162 10.29 -34.96 -2.41
C LEU A 162 11.51 -34.03 -2.47
N ASP A 163 12.05 -33.62 -1.33
CA ASP A 163 13.22 -32.73 -1.25
C ASP A 163 14.46 -33.27 -1.97
N LYS A 164 14.61 -34.59 -2.08
CA LYS A 164 15.75 -35.23 -2.77
C LYS A 164 15.75 -34.98 -4.28
N HIS A 165 14.61 -34.57 -4.84
CA HIS A 165 14.42 -34.36 -6.27
C HIS A 165 14.41 -32.88 -6.67
N ILE A 166 14.42 -31.95 -5.69
CA ILE A 166 14.34 -30.52 -5.94
C ILE A 166 15.75 -29.92 -5.99
N ASN A 167 16.04 -29.20 -7.07
CA ASN A 167 17.24 -28.37 -7.14
C ASN A 167 16.90 -26.94 -6.66
N PRO A 168 17.46 -26.47 -5.53
CA PRO A 168 17.12 -25.16 -4.97
C PRO A 168 17.57 -23.98 -5.86
N ASN A 169 18.42 -24.22 -6.86
CA ASN A 169 18.92 -23.18 -7.78
C ASN A 169 18.15 -23.11 -9.10
N GLN A 170 17.17 -23.98 -9.33
CA GLN A 170 16.34 -23.96 -10.54
C GLN A 170 14.96 -23.38 -10.25
N PRO A 171 14.38 -22.56 -11.15
CA PRO A 171 13.00 -22.10 -11.01
C PRO A 171 12.03 -23.24 -10.75
N LEU A 172 11.14 -23.06 -9.79
CA LEU A 172 10.15 -24.05 -9.38
C LEU A 172 8.73 -23.53 -9.62
N VAL A 173 7.93 -24.32 -10.31
CA VAL A 173 6.48 -24.14 -10.42
C VAL A 173 5.81 -25.28 -9.68
N VAL A 174 4.77 -24.99 -8.91
CA VAL A 174 3.98 -26.01 -8.21
C VAL A 174 2.55 -25.96 -8.71
N THR A 175 1.99 -27.13 -9.00
CA THR A 175 0.57 -27.28 -9.26
C THR A 175 -0.01 -28.24 -8.23
N ILE A 176 -1.16 -27.86 -7.67
CA ILE A 176 -1.88 -28.63 -6.65
C ILE A 176 -3.27 -28.91 -7.20
N ASP A 177 -3.52 -30.16 -7.55
CA ASP A 177 -4.88 -30.66 -7.72
C ASP A 177 -5.50 -30.83 -6.33
N LEU A 178 -6.69 -30.29 -6.12
CA LEU A 178 -7.40 -30.40 -4.84
C LEU A 178 -7.94 -31.82 -4.62
N ASP A 179 -8.09 -32.62 -5.67
CA ASP A 179 -8.44 -34.04 -5.56
C ASP A 179 -7.39 -34.88 -4.80
N TYR A 180 -6.17 -34.36 -4.67
CA TYR A 180 -5.11 -34.95 -3.84
C TYR A 180 -5.57 -35.15 -2.38
N PHE A 181 -6.53 -34.35 -1.93
CA PHE A 181 -7.11 -34.39 -0.58
C PHE A 181 -8.47 -35.09 -0.52
N ALA A 182 -8.96 -35.63 -1.64
CA ALA A 182 -10.28 -36.24 -1.73
C ALA A 182 -10.41 -37.46 -0.80
N GLY A 183 -11.57 -37.61 -0.17
CA GLY A 183 -11.90 -38.77 0.67
C GLY A 183 -11.25 -38.78 2.06
N LEU A 184 -10.41 -37.79 2.37
CA LEU A 184 -9.95 -37.52 3.74
C LEU A 184 -11.08 -36.88 4.57
N SER A 185 -11.04 -37.04 5.90
CA SER A 185 -11.93 -36.25 6.76
C SER A 185 -11.56 -34.76 6.72
N ALA A 186 -12.51 -33.90 7.09
CA ALA A 186 -12.34 -32.46 7.25
C ALA A 186 -10.99 -32.05 7.87
N THR A 187 -10.71 -32.59 9.06
CA THR A 187 -9.51 -32.27 9.84
C THR A 187 -8.25 -32.81 9.17
N GLU A 188 -8.33 -33.99 8.53
CA GLU A 188 -7.19 -34.54 7.79
C GLU A 188 -6.88 -33.74 6.52
N GLN A 189 -7.90 -33.21 5.83
CA GLN A 189 -7.72 -32.28 4.71
C GLN A 189 -6.98 -31.03 5.15
N GLU A 190 -7.42 -30.38 6.24
CA GLU A 190 -6.75 -29.20 6.81
C GLU A 190 -5.27 -29.49 7.14
N ILE A 191 -4.99 -30.59 7.84
CA ILE A 191 -3.62 -30.97 8.22
C ILE A 191 -2.76 -31.26 6.98
N ALA A 192 -3.28 -32.04 6.03
CA ALA A 192 -2.56 -32.42 4.83
C ALA A 192 -2.31 -31.21 3.92
N PHE A 193 -3.31 -30.36 3.73
CA PHE A 193 -3.22 -29.13 2.96
C PHE A 193 -2.20 -28.18 3.58
N ALA A 194 -2.30 -27.90 4.88
CA ALA A 194 -1.36 -27.02 5.57
C ALA A 194 0.08 -27.53 5.48
N ARG A 195 0.29 -28.86 5.55
CA ARG A 195 1.61 -29.48 5.39
C ARG A 195 2.20 -29.23 4.00
N ILE A 196 1.42 -29.42 2.93
CA ILE A 196 1.86 -29.17 1.55
C ILE A 196 2.07 -27.67 1.32
N TRP A 197 1.12 -26.85 1.75
CA TRP A 197 1.19 -25.40 1.62
C TRP A 197 2.48 -24.85 2.24
N ASN A 198 2.77 -25.20 3.50
CA ASN A 198 3.98 -24.77 4.20
C ASN A 198 5.25 -25.20 3.46
N PHE A 199 5.30 -26.45 2.99
CA PHE A 199 6.42 -26.94 2.20
C PHE A 199 6.66 -26.09 0.95
N VAL A 200 5.59 -25.80 0.20
CA VAL A 200 5.64 -25.05 -1.06
C VAL A 200 6.07 -23.60 -0.83
N ILE A 201 5.42 -22.88 0.09
CA ILE A 201 5.68 -21.44 0.29
C ILE A 201 7.03 -21.17 0.98
N GLU A 202 7.73 -22.19 1.45
CA GLU A 202 9.08 -22.05 2.00
C GLU A 202 10.16 -22.17 0.92
N ARG A 203 9.81 -22.59 -0.31
CA ARG A 203 10.79 -22.74 -1.39
C ARG A 203 11.27 -21.36 -1.90
N PRO A 204 12.58 -21.06 -1.84
CA PRO A 204 13.12 -19.76 -2.26
C PRO A 204 13.10 -19.55 -3.78
N ASN A 205 13.13 -20.64 -4.54
CA ASN A 205 13.11 -20.70 -6.00
C ASN A 205 11.68 -20.82 -6.59
N LEU A 206 10.64 -20.78 -5.77
CA LEU A 206 9.25 -20.81 -6.21
C LEU A 206 8.91 -19.58 -7.07
N ARG A 207 8.31 -19.82 -8.24
CA ARG A 207 7.93 -18.81 -9.23
C ARG A 207 6.44 -18.69 -9.47
N ALA A 208 5.67 -19.76 -9.29
CA ALA A 208 4.22 -19.75 -9.45
C ALA A 208 3.58 -20.93 -8.73
N ILE A 209 2.31 -20.76 -8.33
CA ILE A 209 1.45 -21.85 -7.85
C ILE A 209 0.19 -21.88 -8.72
N THR A 210 -0.26 -23.05 -9.15
CA THR A 210 -1.60 -23.21 -9.73
C THR A 210 -2.42 -24.22 -8.94
N PHE A 211 -3.71 -23.98 -8.80
CA PHE A 211 -4.67 -24.88 -8.20
C PHE A 211 -5.72 -25.30 -9.22
N ALA A 212 -6.01 -26.60 -9.27
CA ALA A 212 -7.15 -27.15 -9.98
C ALA A 212 -8.15 -27.69 -8.95
N ILE A 213 -9.42 -27.30 -9.03
CA ILE A 213 -10.44 -27.80 -8.10
C ILE A 213 -10.78 -29.27 -8.40
N SER A 214 -10.76 -29.66 -9.69
CA SER A 214 -10.95 -31.02 -10.20
C SER A 214 -12.20 -31.71 -9.69
N ARG A 215 -13.31 -30.98 -9.65
CA ARG A 215 -14.60 -31.40 -9.10
C ARG A 215 -15.12 -32.76 -9.57
N PRO A 216 -14.92 -33.21 -10.83
CA PRO A 216 -15.31 -34.57 -11.21
C PRO A 216 -14.75 -35.67 -10.28
N TYR A 217 -13.57 -35.44 -9.68
CA TYR A 217 -12.88 -36.40 -8.82
C TYR A 217 -13.17 -36.19 -7.32
N LEU A 218 -13.92 -35.15 -6.98
CA LEU A 218 -14.37 -34.89 -5.61
C LEU A 218 -15.69 -35.62 -5.33
N LYS A 219 -15.93 -35.90 -4.05
CA LYS A 219 -17.09 -36.65 -3.57
C LYS A 219 -18.40 -35.93 -3.84
N ASP A 220 -18.44 -34.63 -3.57
CA ASP A 220 -19.60 -33.75 -3.65
C ASP A 220 -19.17 -32.27 -3.73
N GLU A 221 -20.10 -31.36 -3.98
CA GLU A 221 -19.82 -29.92 -4.06
C GLU A 221 -19.37 -29.34 -2.70
N ASP A 222 -19.81 -29.93 -1.58
CA ASP A 222 -19.40 -29.47 -0.24
C ASP A 222 -17.89 -29.70 -0.01
N GLU A 223 -17.34 -30.84 -0.47
CA GLU A 223 -15.90 -31.09 -0.47
C GLU A 223 -15.15 -30.08 -1.36
N ALA A 224 -15.70 -29.75 -2.54
CA ALA A 224 -15.11 -28.76 -3.44
C ALA A 224 -15.04 -27.36 -2.83
N TYR A 225 -16.14 -26.87 -2.25
CA TYR A 225 -16.17 -25.56 -1.59
C TYR A 225 -15.23 -25.51 -0.40
N ARG A 226 -15.14 -26.58 0.39
CA ARG A 226 -14.21 -26.64 1.53
C ARG A 226 -12.76 -26.52 1.07
N LEU A 227 -12.34 -27.31 0.08
CA LEU A 227 -10.96 -27.28 -0.39
C LEU A 227 -10.62 -25.93 -1.05
N LEU A 228 -11.59 -25.31 -1.73
CA LEU A 228 -11.44 -23.95 -2.24
C LEU A 228 -11.32 -22.92 -1.11
N GLU A 229 -12.10 -23.05 -0.03
CA GLU A 229 -12.01 -22.19 1.15
C GLU A 229 -10.64 -22.32 1.83
N LEU A 230 -10.12 -23.54 2.01
CA LEU A 230 -8.75 -23.78 2.50
C LEU A 230 -7.71 -23.13 1.59
N THR A 231 -7.88 -23.27 0.28
CA THR A 231 -7.01 -22.67 -0.73
C THR A 231 -7.01 -21.16 -0.62
N LEU A 232 -8.18 -20.52 -0.65
CA LEU A 232 -8.31 -19.06 -0.55
C LEU A 232 -7.73 -18.54 0.77
N THR A 233 -8.07 -19.17 1.89
CA THR A 233 -7.52 -18.80 3.21
C THR A 233 -5.98 -18.85 3.22
N ALA A 234 -5.40 -19.91 2.65
CA ALA A 234 -3.97 -20.07 2.58
C ALA A 234 -3.30 -19.04 1.67
N VAL A 235 -3.82 -18.80 0.45
CA VAL A 235 -3.21 -17.84 -0.49
C VAL A 235 -3.34 -16.40 0.02
N ILE A 236 -4.47 -16.07 0.67
CA ILE A 236 -4.72 -14.75 1.28
C ILE A 236 -3.73 -14.47 2.42
N SER A 237 -3.26 -15.50 3.14
CA SER A 237 -2.21 -15.37 4.16
C SER A 237 -0.86 -14.85 3.63
N LEU A 238 -0.64 -14.91 2.31
CA LEU A 238 0.55 -14.36 1.65
C LEU A 238 0.26 -12.94 1.12
N PRO A 239 0.71 -11.89 1.81
CA PRO A 239 0.46 -10.51 1.38
C PRO A 239 1.10 -10.19 0.03
N THR A 240 2.14 -10.93 -0.36
CA THR A 240 2.84 -10.76 -1.65
C THR A 240 2.29 -11.65 -2.76
N ALA A 241 1.19 -12.36 -2.55
CA ALA A 241 0.56 -13.16 -3.60
C ALA A 241 -0.38 -12.32 -4.47
N GLN A 242 -0.33 -12.56 -5.79
CA GLN A 242 -1.34 -12.09 -6.73
C GLN A 242 -2.23 -13.27 -7.10
N VAL A 243 -3.50 -13.20 -6.71
CA VAL A 243 -4.45 -14.30 -6.89
C VAL A 243 -5.30 -14.04 -8.12
N GLU A 244 -5.11 -14.84 -9.17
CA GLU A 244 -5.98 -14.92 -10.34
C GLU A 244 -6.92 -16.11 -10.15
N PHE A 245 -8.22 -15.85 -10.01
CA PHE A 245 -9.26 -16.87 -9.83
C PHE A 245 -10.22 -16.81 -11.01
N GLU A 246 -10.32 -17.90 -11.76
CA GLU A 246 -11.16 -17.97 -12.97
C GLU A 246 -12.31 -18.97 -12.77
N PRO A 247 -13.36 -18.61 -12.00
CA PRO A 247 -14.45 -19.54 -11.67
C PRO A 247 -15.38 -19.86 -12.85
N PHE A 248 -15.43 -18.98 -13.85
CA PHE A 248 -16.37 -19.10 -14.98
C PHE A 248 -15.72 -19.57 -16.28
N GLN A 249 -14.38 -19.63 -16.29
CA GLN A 249 -13.66 -19.92 -17.50
C GLN A 249 -13.66 -21.43 -17.74
N THR A 250 -14.15 -21.87 -18.90
CA THR A 250 -14.21 -23.30 -19.24
C THR A 250 -13.27 -23.64 -20.41
N VAL A 251 -12.91 -24.91 -20.53
CA VAL A 251 -12.27 -25.48 -21.72
C VAL A 251 -13.29 -26.36 -22.43
N ALA A 252 -13.33 -26.29 -23.76
CA ALA A 252 -14.32 -27.08 -24.52
C ALA A 252 -14.09 -28.59 -24.31
N ASN A 253 -15.19 -29.33 -24.10
CA ASN A 253 -15.28 -30.80 -23.99
C ASN A 253 -14.22 -31.51 -23.13
N ASP A 254 -14.58 -31.96 -21.92
CA ASP A 254 -13.75 -32.91 -21.16
C ASP A 254 -13.82 -34.33 -21.79
N HIS A 255 -12.66 -34.86 -22.15
CA HIS A 255 -12.49 -36.18 -22.75
C HIS A 255 -11.74 -37.18 -21.84
N SER A 256 -11.60 -36.86 -20.56
CA SER A 256 -11.06 -37.75 -19.54
C SER A 256 -11.83 -39.08 -19.49
N ASN A 257 -11.20 -40.12 -18.93
CA ASN A 257 -11.86 -41.41 -18.77
C ASN A 257 -13.12 -41.26 -17.89
N LEU A 258 -13.04 -40.45 -16.85
CA LEU A 258 -14.17 -40.16 -15.98
C LEU A 258 -15.30 -39.42 -16.69
N ALA A 259 -14.98 -38.45 -17.55
CA ALA A 259 -15.96 -37.78 -18.41
C ALA A 259 -16.70 -38.78 -19.31
N LYS A 260 -15.95 -39.67 -19.96
CA LYS A 260 -16.51 -40.72 -20.83
C LYS A 260 -17.39 -41.69 -20.04
N GLU A 261 -16.95 -42.15 -18.87
CA GLU A 261 -17.73 -43.02 -17.99
C GLU A 261 -19.01 -42.35 -17.51
N SER A 262 -18.94 -41.07 -17.13
CA SER A 262 -20.12 -40.29 -16.74
C SER A 262 -21.13 -40.18 -17.88
N MET A 263 -20.66 -39.89 -19.11
CA MET A 263 -21.50 -39.84 -20.30
C MET A 263 -22.15 -41.20 -20.61
N ILE A 264 -21.39 -42.30 -20.53
CA ILE A 264 -21.93 -43.67 -20.72
C ILE A 264 -23.06 -43.97 -19.72
N ASN A 265 -22.91 -43.49 -18.48
CA ASN A 265 -23.88 -43.65 -17.42
C ASN A 265 -25.01 -42.61 -17.44
N GLY A 266 -25.09 -41.76 -18.47
CA GLY A 266 -26.11 -40.70 -18.60
C GLY A 266 -26.00 -39.58 -17.56
N LYS A 267 -24.85 -39.46 -16.87
CA LYS A 267 -24.57 -38.42 -15.89
C LYS A 267 -23.83 -37.26 -16.55
N LYS A 268 -24.19 -36.03 -16.19
CA LYS A 268 -23.39 -34.85 -16.54
C LYS A 268 -22.22 -34.76 -15.57
N LEU A 269 -21.07 -34.28 -16.05
CA LEU A 269 -20.00 -33.86 -15.15
C LEU A 269 -20.48 -32.69 -14.31
N PRO A 270 -20.09 -32.62 -13.03
CA PRO A 270 -20.41 -31.46 -12.20
C PRO A 270 -19.78 -30.20 -12.84
N VAL A 271 -20.48 -29.07 -12.80
CA VAL A 271 -20.02 -27.73 -13.28
C VAL A 271 -19.94 -26.76 -12.11
N PHE A 272 -18.90 -25.93 -12.03
CA PHE A 272 -18.60 -25.17 -10.83
C PHE A 272 -19.64 -24.06 -10.73
N ASP A 273 -20.43 -24.08 -9.66
CA ASP A 273 -21.54 -23.14 -9.51
C ASP A 273 -21.36 -22.28 -8.27
N LEU A 274 -20.50 -21.27 -8.40
CA LEU A 274 -20.22 -20.35 -7.30
C LEU A 274 -21.48 -19.65 -6.75
N ALA A 275 -22.60 -19.60 -7.49
CA ALA A 275 -23.86 -19.06 -6.96
C ALA A 275 -24.41 -19.86 -5.77
N GLN A 276 -24.02 -21.13 -5.62
CA GLN A 276 -24.37 -21.99 -4.49
C GLN A 276 -23.29 -22.03 -3.39
N ALA A 277 -22.28 -21.16 -3.46
CA ALA A 277 -21.19 -21.15 -2.48
C ALA A 277 -21.70 -21.00 -1.02
N PRO A 278 -21.11 -21.72 -0.06
CA PRO A 278 -21.39 -21.56 1.37
C PRO A 278 -21.12 -20.13 1.86
N GLN A 279 -21.77 -19.74 2.97
CA GLN A 279 -21.68 -18.36 3.46
C GLN A 279 -20.26 -17.96 3.86
N GLU A 280 -19.49 -18.90 4.40
CA GLU A 280 -18.09 -18.75 4.82
C GLU A 280 -17.20 -18.38 3.63
N LEU A 281 -17.28 -19.19 2.56
CA LEU A 281 -16.56 -18.93 1.31
C LEU A 281 -16.94 -17.59 0.69
N ARG A 282 -18.24 -17.27 0.67
CA ARG A 282 -18.74 -15.99 0.15
C ARG A 282 -18.25 -14.80 0.97
N ALA A 283 -18.27 -14.91 2.30
CA ALA A 283 -17.77 -13.88 3.20
C ALA A 283 -16.28 -13.63 2.98
N ARG A 284 -15.49 -14.70 2.84
CA ARG A 284 -14.05 -14.62 2.54
C ARG A 284 -13.75 -13.96 1.20
N ILE A 285 -14.49 -14.32 0.14
CA ILE A 285 -14.33 -13.71 -1.18
C ILE A 285 -14.68 -12.21 -1.13
N LEU A 286 -15.76 -11.84 -0.43
CA LEU A 286 -16.17 -10.45 -0.30
C LEU A 286 -15.14 -9.60 0.46
N SER A 287 -14.60 -10.11 1.59
CA SER A 287 -13.63 -9.37 2.41
C SER A 287 -12.31 -9.15 1.68
N GLU A 288 -11.92 -10.06 0.79
CA GLU A 288 -10.63 -10.04 0.09
C GLU A 288 -10.78 -9.75 -1.42
N ARG A 289 -11.94 -9.22 -1.84
CA ARG A 289 -12.27 -9.00 -3.25
C ARG A 289 -11.24 -8.16 -4.01
N GLN A 290 -10.54 -7.24 -3.32
CA GLN A 290 -9.52 -6.38 -3.94
C GLN A 290 -8.25 -7.15 -4.31
N ARG A 291 -8.01 -8.31 -3.68
CA ARG A 291 -6.84 -9.17 -3.90
C ARG A 291 -7.11 -10.34 -4.85
N ILE A 292 -8.37 -10.55 -5.23
CA ILE A 292 -8.81 -11.60 -6.15
C ILE A 292 -9.08 -10.98 -7.52
N LEU A 293 -8.29 -11.39 -8.51
CA LEU A 293 -8.44 -10.95 -9.89
C LEU A 293 -9.22 -11.99 -10.68
N VAL A 294 -10.31 -11.55 -11.31
CA VAL A 294 -11.10 -12.35 -12.25
C VAL A 294 -11.02 -11.69 -13.62
N GLY A 295 -10.56 -12.42 -14.64
CA GLY A 295 -10.38 -11.92 -16.00
C GLY A 295 -11.53 -12.29 -16.93
N HIS A 296 -12.11 -13.48 -16.81
CA HIS A 296 -13.23 -13.94 -17.64
C HIS A 296 -14.59 -13.61 -17.01
N ASP A 297 -15.53 -13.14 -17.84
CA ASP A 297 -16.90 -12.79 -17.43
C ASP A 297 -16.96 -11.90 -16.17
N THR A 298 -16.16 -10.82 -16.19
CA THR A 298 -16.09 -9.85 -15.08
C THR A 298 -17.44 -9.22 -14.76
N THR A 299 -18.33 -9.13 -15.74
CA THR A 299 -19.69 -8.62 -15.51
C THR A 299 -20.51 -9.57 -14.63
N HIS A 300 -20.45 -10.87 -14.88
CA HIS A 300 -21.09 -11.86 -14.01
C HIS A 300 -20.44 -11.88 -12.62
N TRP A 301 -19.11 -11.82 -12.55
CA TRP A 301 -18.39 -11.71 -11.26
C TRP A 301 -18.93 -10.56 -10.40
N GLU A 302 -18.98 -9.34 -10.94
CA GLU A 302 -19.45 -8.16 -10.21
C GLU A 302 -20.95 -8.26 -9.85
N GLN A 303 -21.78 -8.86 -10.71
CA GLN A 303 -23.19 -9.12 -10.40
C GLN A 303 -23.35 -10.10 -9.23
N LEU A 304 -22.52 -11.14 -9.19
CA LEU A 304 -22.53 -12.14 -8.13
C LEU A 304 -22.08 -11.51 -6.80
N LEU A 305 -20.97 -10.77 -6.80
CA LEU A 305 -20.50 -10.04 -5.64
C LEU A 305 -21.54 -9.01 -5.16
N GLY A 306 -22.16 -8.26 -6.06
CA GLY A 306 -23.22 -7.31 -5.73
C GLY A 306 -24.42 -7.99 -5.07
N THR A 307 -24.88 -9.10 -5.64
CA THR A 307 -25.97 -9.91 -5.05
C THR A 307 -25.62 -10.37 -3.64
N TRP A 308 -24.40 -10.89 -3.45
CA TRP A 308 -23.98 -11.34 -2.12
C TRP A 308 -23.82 -10.22 -1.12
N ASN A 309 -23.33 -9.07 -1.58
CA ASN A 309 -23.16 -7.88 -0.78
C ASN A 309 -24.50 -7.35 -0.29
N ASP A 310 -25.54 -7.39 -1.14
CA ASP A 310 -26.89 -6.91 -0.82
C ASP A 310 -27.68 -7.84 0.11
N GLU A 311 -27.20 -9.07 0.38
CA GLU A 311 -27.90 -10.03 1.24
C GLU A 311 -27.91 -9.66 2.73
N ALA A 312 -26.95 -8.87 3.19
CA ALA A 312 -26.82 -8.42 4.58
C ALA A 312 -25.79 -7.28 4.68
N PRO A 313 -25.94 -6.38 5.67
CA PRO A 313 -25.01 -5.30 5.98
C PRO A 313 -23.52 -5.66 5.90
N GLN A 314 -22.72 -4.71 5.44
CA GLN A 314 -21.25 -4.83 5.45
C GLN A 314 -20.71 -4.62 6.86
N LEU A 315 -19.59 -5.28 7.17
CA LEU A 315 -18.87 -5.11 8.42
C LEU A 315 -17.60 -4.29 8.19
N HIS A 316 -17.36 -3.32 9.06
CA HIS A 316 -16.13 -2.54 9.10
C HIS A 316 -15.61 -2.47 10.52
N LEU A 317 -14.29 -2.33 10.63
CA LEU A 317 -13.63 -2.04 11.90
C LEU A 317 -13.26 -0.57 11.97
N GLN A 318 -13.46 0.03 13.13
CA GLN A 318 -12.99 1.38 13.42
C GLN A 318 -12.43 1.47 14.83
N VAL A 319 -11.57 2.46 15.10
CA VAL A 319 -11.24 2.81 16.48
C VAL A 319 -12.18 3.93 16.93
N LYS A 320 -12.85 3.70 18.05
CA LYS A 320 -13.83 4.62 18.62
C LYS A 320 -13.25 6.04 18.78
N ASP A 321 -14.03 7.03 18.37
CA ASP A 321 -13.73 8.47 18.47
C ASP A 321 -12.41 8.91 17.80
N ARG A 322 -11.90 8.13 16.84
CA ARG A 322 -10.66 8.41 16.12
C ARG A 322 -10.86 8.27 14.61
N GLN A 323 -9.86 8.68 13.83
CA GLN A 323 -9.77 8.41 12.41
C GLN A 323 -8.41 7.79 12.07
N PRO A 324 -8.33 6.95 11.03
CA PRO A 324 -7.04 6.51 10.52
C PRO A 324 -6.31 7.70 9.86
N SER A 325 -5.00 7.60 9.75
CA SER A 325 -4.22 8.49 8.90
C SER A 325 -4.49 8.19 7.41
N THR A 326 -3.96 9.02 6.52
CA THR A 326 -4.11 8.97 5.06
C THR A 326 -3.62 7.63 4.47
N ASP A 327 -2.65 6.98 5.13
CA ASP A 327 -2.16 5.64 4.82
C ASP A 327 -3.05 4.52 5.37
N LYS A 328 -4.27 4.85 5.81
CA LYS A 328 -5.28 3.95 6.41
C LYS A 328 -4.83 3.27 7.71
N VAL A 329 -3.77 3.76 8.35
CA VAL A 329 -3.28 3.21 9.62
C VAL A 329 -3.87 3.98 10.81
N TRP A 330 -4.40 3.25 11.77
CA TRP A 330 -4.87 3.79 13.05
C TRP A 330 -3.72 3.92 14.03
N ARG A 331 -3.41 5.14 14.47
CA ARG A 331 -2.28 5.41 15.37
C ARG A 331 -2.76 5.81 16.76
N ILE A 332 -2.27 5.12 17.79
CA ILE A 332 -2.68 5.32 19.18
C ILE A 332 -1.43 5.43 20.06
N LEU A 333 -1.42 6.37 20.99
CA LEU A 333 -0.37 6.41 22.02
C LEU A 333 -0.45 5.15 22.90
N ALA A 334 0.69 4.54 23.21
CA ALA A 334 0.74 3.26 23.91
C ALA A 334 0.08 3.31 25.30
N ASP A 335 0.05 4.46 25.98
CA ASP A 335 -0.58 4.63 27.29
C ASP A 335 -2.08 5.01 27.22
N GLN A 336 -2.61 5.26 26.01
CA GLN A 336 -4.01 5.64 25.85
C GLN A 336 -4.91 4.40 25.71
N PRO A 337 -6.02 4.33 26.48
CA PRO A 337 -7.04 3.35 26.21
C PRO A 337 -7.70 3.63 24.85
N ALA A 338 -8.13 2.56 24.21
CA ALA A 338 -8.90 2.61 22.97
C ALA A 338 -9.80 1.38 22.88
N GLU A 339 -10.83 1.50 22.05
CA GLU A 339 -11.81 0.47 21.77
C GLU A 339 -11.92 0.34 20.26
N ILE A 340 -11.75 -0.88 19.75
CA ILE A 340 -11.96 -1.22 18.35
C ILE A 340 -13.42 -1.67 18.23
N GLU A 341 -14.21 -0.96 17.45
CA GLU A 341 -15.63 -1.24 17.24
C GLU A 341 -15.82 -2.00 15.93
N LEU A 342 -16.56 -3.10 16.01
CA LEU A 342 -17.16 -3.79 14.87
C LEU A 342 -18.49 -3.12 14.55
N VAL A 343 -18.56 -2.51 13.37
CA VAL A 343 -19.72 -1.76 12.90
C VAL A 343 -20.34 -2.50 11.72
N ALA A 344 -21.66 -2.64 11.74
CA ALA A 344 -22.45 -3.08 10.60
C ALA A 344 -23.09 -1.88 9.90
N GLU A 345 -23.03 -1.79 8.57
CA GLU A 345 -23.65 -0.69 7.79
C GLU A 345 -24.98 -1.13 7.15
N PRO A 346 -26.12 -0.47 7.48
CA PRO A 346 -26.26 0.72 8.30
C PRO A 346 -26.13 0.44 9.81
N TRP A 347 -25.54 1.41 10.52
CA TRP A 347 -25.09 1.46 11.92
C TRP A 347 -26.13 1.07 13.00
N THR A 348 -27.33 0.70 12.60
CA THR A 348 -28.43 0.21 13.45
C THR A 348 -28.47 -1.31 13.57
N THR A 349 -27.74 -2.03 12.72
CA THR A 349 -27.81 -3.50 12.67
C THR A 349 -26.91 -4.12 13.72
N LYS A 350 -27.40 -5.17 14.38
CA LYS A 350 -26.65 -5.87 15.42
C LYS A 350 -25.88 -7.05 14.84
N SER A 351 -24.62 -7.17 15.23
CA SER A 351 -23.77 -8.34 14.94
C SER A 351 -23.89 -9.39 16.04
N GLU A 352 -23.89 -10.66 15.66
CA GLU A 352 -23.95 -11.84 16.53
C GLU A 352 -22.78 -12.78 16.23
N LYS A 353 -22.46 -13.71 17.16
CA LYS A 353 -21.37 -14.70 17.00
C LYS A 353 -20.06 -14.07 16.50
N ILE A 354 -19.61 -13.02 17.18
CA ILE A 354 -18.45 -12.25 16.78
C ILE A 354 -17.19 -13.03 17.12
N GLU A 355 -16.29 -13.16 16.15
CA GLU A 355 -14.97 -13.75 16.29
C GLU A 355 -13.92 -12.72 15.84
N TRP A 356 -12.96 -12.45 16.70
CA TRP A 356 -11.87 -11.52 16.43
C TRP A 356 -10.60 -12.28 16.11
N PHE A 357 -9.84 -11.79 15.14
CA PHE A 357 -8.58 -12.40 14.71
C PHE A 357 -7.47 -11.36 14.65
N ALA A 358 -6.33 -11.70 15.23
CA ALA A 358 -5.08 -10.98 15.06
C ALA A 358 -4.26 -11.64 13.95
N LEU A 359 -3.79 -10.84 12.98
CA LEU A 359 -2.84 -11.30 11.98
C LEU A 359 -1.42 -10.98 12.46
N THR A 360 -0.65 -12.01 12.77
CA THR A 360 0.73 -11.88 13.27
C THR A 360 1.73 -12.44 12.26
N PRO A 361 2.95 -11.88 12.15
CA PRO A 361 3.92 -12.40 11.19
C PRO A 361 4.26 -13.86 11.49
N LYS A 362 4.11 -14.72 10.49
CA LYS A 362 4.47 -16.14 10.60
C LYS A 362 5.97 -16.36 10.77
N TYR A 363 6.76 -15.51 10.13
CA TYR A 363 8.21 -15.57 10.14
C TYR A 363 8.76 -14.27 10.71
N LEU A 364 9.71 -14.36 11.66
CA LEU A 364 10.38 -13.19 12.24
C LEU A 364 11.37 -12.51 11.28
N ARG A 365 11.78 -13.23 10.22
CA ARG A 365 12.71 -12.71 9.21
C ARG A 365 12.46 -13.32 7.84
N CYS A 366 12.56 -12.48 6.80
CA CYS A 366 12.48 -12.90 5.41
C CYS A 366 13.64 -12.32 4.58
N ASN A 367 14.00 -13.03 3.52
CA ASN A 367 14.91 -12.60 2.47
C ASN A 367 14.15 -12.51 1.14
N LEU A 368 13.84 -11.28 0.72
CA LEU A 368 13.12 -11.00 -0.52
C LEU A 368 14.05 -10.89 -1.72
N THR A 369 15.36 -11.07 -1.53
CA THR A 369 16.35 -11.03 -2.61
C THR A 369 16.67 -12.43 -3.11
N ASP A 370 17.35 -12.54 -4.25
CA ASP A 370 17.90 -13.80 -4.74
C ASP A 370 19.30 -14.10 -4.18
N LEU A 371 19.76 -13.32 -3.18
CA LEU A 371 21.07 -13.51 -2.58
C LEU A 371 21.09 -14.70 -1.61
N SER A 372 22.15 -15.51 -1.69
CA SER A 372 22.33 -16.68 -0.84
C SER A 372 22.83 -16.32 0.56
N THR A 373 22.70 -17.25 1.50
CA THR A 373 23.24 -17.13 2.87
C THR A 373 24.74 -16.84 2.89
N ASP A 374 25.52 -17.44 1.99
CA ASP A 374 26.97 -17.20 1.89
C ASP A 374 27.29 -15.78 1.42
N GLN A 375 26.38 -15.17 0.65
CA GLN A 375 26.49 -13.78 0.23
C GLN A 375 26.00 -12.83 1.33
N VAL A 376 25.04 -13.25 2.15
CA VAL A 376 24.38 -12.43 3.17
C VAL A 376 24.17 -13.25 4.46
N GLY A 377 25.19 -13.27 5.33
CA GLY A 377 25.25 -14.20 6.46
C GLY A 377 24.17 -14.07 7.55
N PHE A 378 23.47 -12.93 7.65
CA PHE A 378 22.44 -12.68 8.67
C PHE A 378 21.02 -13.08 8.24
N VAL A 379 20.82 -13.48 6.98
CA VAL A 379 19.54 -14.02 6.47
C VAL A 379 19.54 -15.55 6.36
N ALA A 380 20.47 -16.21 7.05
CA ALA A 380 20.50 -17.68 7.13
C ALA A 380 19.14 -18.22 7.60
N ASN A 381 18.57 -19.18 6.87
CA ASN A 381 17.25 -19.76 7.17
C ASN A 381 16.11 -18.74 7.23
N ALA A 382 16.24 -17.57 6.58
CA ALA A 382 15.13 -16.64 6.46
C ALA A 382 14.09 -17.17 5.47
N ALA A 383 12.81 -16.94 5.75
CA ALA A 383 11.74 -17.27 4.81
C ALA A 383 11.92 -16.46 3.52
N SER A 384 11.51 -16.99 2.39
CA SER A 384 11.67 -16.30 1.10
C SER A 384 10.60 -15.23 0.85
N ARG A 385 9.59 -15.15 1.72
CA ARG A 385 8.44 -14.24 1.62
C ARG A 385 7.73 -14.10 2.97
N PRO A 386 7.09 -12.95 3.24
CA PRO A 386 6.25 -12.77 4.40
C PRO A 386 4.97 -13.60 4.29
N ALA A 387 4.42 -13.97 5.44
CA ALA A 387 3.14 -14.66 5.58
C ALA A 387 2.53 -14.30 6.94
N TRP A 388 1.22 -14.37 7.05
CA TRP A 388 0.49 -14.11 8.29
C TRP A 388 -0.01 -15.40 8.92
N ASN A 389 0.15 -15.51 10.24
CA ASN A 389 -0.66 -16.39 11.06
C ASN A 389 -1.93 -15.65 11.43
N GLU A 390 -3.03 -16.38 11.47
CA GLU A 390 -4.29 -15.89 11.99
C GLU A 390 -4.50 -16.48 13.39
N LEU A 391 -4.55 -15.59 14.39
CA LEU A 391 -4.70 -15.97 15.79
C LEU A 391 -6.07 -15.52 16.30
N PRO A 392 -6.95 -16.45 16.72
CA PRO A 392 -8.22 -16.07 17.32
C PRO A 392 -7.98 -15.36 18.66
N ILE A 393 -8.76 -14.32 18.91
CA ILE A 393 -8.76 -13.57 20.17
C ILE A 393 -9.98 -14.02 20.97
N ASP A 394 -9.76 -14.47 22.20
CA ASP A 394 -10.82 -14.90 23.13
C ASP A 394 -11.61 -13.69 23.66
N TYR A 395 -12.45 -13.14 22.78
CA TYR A 395 -13.32 -12.01 23.02
C TYR A 395 -14.45 -12.01 21.97
N HIS A 396 -15.67 -11.67 22.36
CA HIS A 396 -16.85 -11.86 21.51
C HIS A 396 -17.84 -10.68 21.49
N ASP A 397 -17.49 -9.56 22.13
CA ASP A 397 -18.31 -8.35 22.07
C ASP A 397 -17.95 -7.51 20.83
N SER A 398 -18.86 -6.66 20.38
CA SER A 398 -18.67 -5.77 19.23
C SER A 398 -17.68 -4.63 19.50
N ALA A 399 -17.32 -4.41 20.75
CA ALA A 399 -16.41 -3.38 21.20
C ALA A 399 -15.22 -4.08 21.88
N LEU A 400 -14.11 -4.22 21.17
CA LEU A 400 -12.88 -4.87 21.60
C LEU A 400 -11.94 -3.86 22.28
N PRO A 401 -11.75 -3.92 23.61
CA PRO A 401 -10.83 -3.03 24.30
C PRO A 401 -9.39 -3.38 23.94
N ILE A 402 -8.56 -2.36 23.70
CA ILE A 402 -7.15 -2.57 23.33
C ILE A 402 -6.36 -3.35 24.38
N SER A 403 -6.80 -3.33 25.65
CA SER A 403 -6.18 -4.09 26.74
C SER A 403 -6.28 -5.61 26.56
N LYS A 404 -7.21 -6.10 25.72
CA LYS A 404 -7.29 -7.52 25.33
C LYS A 404 -6.21 -7.92 24.31
N LEU A 405 -5.50 -6.94 23.76
CA LEU A 405 -4.48 -7.10 22.74
C LEU A 405 -3.07 -6.80 23.27
N ASP A 406 -2.93 -6.42 24.55
CA ASP A 406 -1.66 -5.99 25.14
C ASP A 406 -0.54 -7.04 25.02
N ASN A 407 -0.89 -8.33 25.01
CA ASN A 407 0.04 -9.44 24.85
C ASN A 407 0.54 -9.65 23.40
N LEU A 408 -0.07 -8.97 22.42
CA LEU A 408 0.31 -9.01 21.01
C LEU A 408 1.21 -7.82 20.62
N PHE A 409 1.33 -6.82 21.49
CA PHE A 409 2.29 -5.73 21.35
C PHE A 409 3.60 -6.05 22.08
N ASP A 410 4.59 -5.17 21.95
CA ASP A 410 5.82 -5.27 22.74
C ASP A 410 5.49 -5.38 24.25
N PRO A 411 5.99 -6.40 24.96
CA PRO A 411 5.58 -6.67 26.33
C PRO A 411 6.11 -5.66 27.35
N GLN A 412 7.15 -4.90 27.01
CA GLN A 412 7.75 -3.91 27.90
C GLN A 412 7.15 -2.51 27.69
N TRP A 413 6.89 -2.15 26.43
CA TRP A 413 6.54 -0.80 26.02
C TRP A 413 5.09 -0.68 25.52
N HIS A 414 4.40 -1.81 25.32
CA HIS A 414 3.03 -1.88 24.79
C HIS A 414 2.86 -1.11 23.47
N CYS A 415 3.90 -1.09 22.65
CA CYS A 415 3.94 -0.44 21.34
C CYS A 415 4.14 -1.46 20.20
N GLY A 416 3.95 -1.01 18.96
CA GLY A 416 4.10 -1.82 17.76
C GLY A 416 2.88 -1.81 16.85
N SER A 417 2.97 -2.61 15.79
CA SER A 417 1.96 -2.81 14.77
C SER A 417 1.18 -4.10 15.03
N LEU A 418 -0.14 -4.03 14.80
CA LEU A 418 -1.04 -5.17 14.88
C LEU A 418 -2.10 -5.05 13.79
N ARG A 419 -2.37 -6.17 13.12
CA ARG A 419 -3.44 -6.31 12.13
C ARG A 419 -4.61 -7.04 12.76
N LEU A 420 -5.82 -6.55 12.53
CA LEU A 420 -7.04 -7.11 13.08
C LEU A 420 -8.07 -7.32 11.97
N ARG A 421 -8.82 -8.41 12.07
CA ARG A 421 -10.07 -8.60 11.32
C ARG A 421 -11.11 -9.23 12.24
N ALA A 422 -12.37 -9.15 11.87
CA ALA A 422 -13.45 -9.84 12.56
C ALA A 422 -14.34 -10.61 11.58
N CYS A 423 -14.92 -11.68 12.09
CA CYS A 423 -16.04 -12.39 11.48
C CYS A 423 -17.26 -12.23 12.39
N ALA A 424 -18.44 -12.04 11.83
CA ALA A 424 -19.68 -12.06 12.59
C ALA A 424 -20.87 -12.49 11.72
N VAL A 425 -21.95 -12.88 12.38
CA VAL A 425 -23.25 -13.07 11.76
C VAL A 425 -24.05 -11.78 11.84
N VAL A 426 -24.50 -11.29 10.68
CA VAL A 426 -25.39 -10.13 10.56
C VAL A 426 -26.58 -10.52 9.70
N ASP A 427 -27.80 -10.31 10.20
CA ASP A 427 -29.05 -10.74 9.54
C ASP A 427 -29.05 -12.22 9.11
N GLY A 428 -28.44 -13.08 9.94
CA GLY A 428 -28.33 -14.51 9.68
C GLY A 428 -27.32 -14.88 8.59
N LYS A 429 -26.50 -13.92 8.12
CA LYS A 429 -25.43 -14.11 7.14
C LYS A 429 -24.06 -13.93 7.76
N ILE A 430 -23.13 -14.81 7.42
CA ILE A 430 -21.71 -14.64 7.80
C ILE A 430 -21.11 -13.48 6.99
N ARG A 431 -20.35 -12.63 7.69
CA ARG A 431 -19.63 -11.48 7.14
C ARG A 431 -18.26 -11.40 7.78
N GLU A 432 -17.29 -10.95 6.99
CA GLU A 432 -15.96 -10.66 7.46
C GLU A 432 -15.61 -9.20 7.16
N THR A 433 -14.83 -8.59 8.06
CA THR A 433 -14.33 -7.24 7.86
C THR A 433 -13.09 -7.26 6.96
N PRO A 434 -12.82 -6.16 6.22
CA PRO A 434 -11.46 -5.84 5.81
C PRO A 434 -10.50 -5.81 7.03
N VAL A 435 -9.19 -5.91 6.76
CA VAL A 435 -8.16 -5.82 7.80
C VAL A 435 -8.02 -4.36 8.27
N LEU A 436 -8.02 -4.17 9.58
CA LEU A 436 -7.65 -2.92 10.24
C LEU A 436 -6.17 -2.95 10.64
N GLU A 437 -5.43 -1.92 10.24
CA GLU A 437 -4.04 -1.69 10.62
C GLU A 437 -3.96 -0.78 11.86
N LEU A 438 -3.46 -1.30 12.97
CA LEU A 438 -3.34 -0.60 14.24
C LEU A 438 -1.87 -0.45 14.62
N ARG A 439 -1.45 0.77 14.99
CA ARG A 439 -0.11 1.04 15.52
C ARG A 439 -0.18 1.75 16.86
N ARG A 440 0.46 1.16 17.86
CA ARG A 440 0.73 1.79 19.15
C ARG A 440 2.14 2.33 19.19
N PHE A 441 2.32 3.52 19.74
CA PHE A 441 3.63 4.18 19.75
C PHE A 441 3.93 4.90 21.05
N ILE A 442 5.22 5.07 21.34
CA ILE A 442 5.71 5.84 22.49
C ILE A 442 6.54 7.04 22.03
N GLY A 443 6.51 8.10 22.84
CA GLY A 443 7.24 9.33 22.54
C GLY A 443 6.60 10.13 21.41
N THR A 444 7.41 10.95 20.73
CA THR A 444 6.96 11.88 19.68
C THR A 444 7.95 11.91 18.52
N GLY A 445 7.47 12.34 17.35
CA GLY A 445 8.28 12.54 16.16
C GLY A 445 9.01 11.28 15.72
N PHE A 446 10.33 11.32 15.71
CA PHE A 446 11.18 10.24 15.21
C PHE A 446 11.01 8.97 16.04
N ARG A 447 10.94 9.10 17.37
CA ARG A 447 10.83 7.95 18.30
C ARG A 447 9.48 7.26 18.21
N SER A 448 8.39 8.00 18.02
CA SER A 448 7.08 7.39 17.77
C SER A 448 7.09 6.60 16.47
N ALA A 449 7.64 7.16 15.39
CA ALA A 449 7.72 6.46 14.11
C ALA A 449 8.61 5.21 14.14
N ILE A 450 9.66 5.19 14.96
CA ILE A 450 10.47 4.00 15.23
C ILE A 450 9.65 2.92 15.94
N THR A 451 8.93 3.30 17.01
CA THR A 451 8.21 2.32 17.85
C THR A 451 6.91 1.80 17.23
N GLU A 452 6.30 2.56 16.32
CA GLU A 452 5.21 2.12 15.47
C GLU A 452 5.51 0.79 14.74
N GLN A 453 6.77 0.53 14.39
CA GLN A 453 7.19 -0.62 13.58
C GLN A 453 7.42 -1.91 14.39
N PHE A 454 7.30 -1.88 15.73
CA PHE A 454 7.52 -3.06 16.58
C PHE A 454 6.51 -4.16 16.26
N GLY A 455 6.89 -5.42 16.43
CA GLY A 455 6.07 -6.56 16.01
C GLY A 455 6.13 -6.89 14.52
N LEU A 456 6.64 -6.00 13.66
CA LEU A 456 6.91 -6.32 12.25
C LEU A 456 8.19 -7.17 12.09
N PRO A 457 8.25 -8.08 11.09
CA PRO A 457 9.41 -8.92 10.89
C PRO A 457 10.57 -8.19 10.20
N TYR A 458 11.78 -8.76 10.31
CA TYR A 458 12.94 -8.28 9.56
C TYR A 458 12.82 -8.67 8.08
N LEU A 459 12.71 -7.68 7.18
CA LEU A 459 12.62 -7.92 5.74
C LEU A 459 13.86 -7.41 5.02
N PHE A 460 14.76 -8.33 4.71
CA PHE A 460 15.91 -8.03 3.87
C PHE A 460 15.49 -7.89 2.40
N GLY A 461 15.85 -6.78 1.78
CA GLY A 461 15.33 -6.42 0.46
C GLY A 461 13.90 -5.87 0.52
N SER A 462 13.51 -5.22 1.61
CA SER A 462 12.18 -4.59 1.75
C SER A 462 11.85 -3.60 0.62
N GLY A 463 12.85 -2.98 -0.02
CA GLY A 463 12.65 -2.15 -1.20
C GLY A 463 12.15 -2.89 -2.45
N GLU A 464 12.18 -4.22 -2.47
CA GLU A 464 11.57 -5.06 -3.52
C GLU A 464 10.04 -5.17 -3.38
N LEU A 465 9.46 -4.60 -2.31
CA LEU A 465 8.01 -4.59 -2.10
C LEU A 465 7.41 -3.31 -2.68
N SER A 466 6.28 -3.47 -3.38
CA SER A 466 5.42 -2.38 -3.80
C SER A 466 3.96 -2.80 -3.72
N GLU A 467 3.13 -2.05 -3.02
CA GLU A 467 1.68 -2.26 -2.86
C GLU A 467 1.02 -0.88 -2.85
N ASP A 468 0.05 -0.61 -3.73
CA ASP A 468 -0.70 0.67 -3.76
C ASP A 468 0.17 1.93 -3.55
N SER A 469 1.19 2.11 -4.39
CA SER A 469 2.26 3.15 -4.31
C SER A 469 3.18 3.11 -3.07
N ASP A 470 2.80 2.40 -2.01
CA ASP A 470 3.65 2.08 -0.88
C ASP A 470 4.81 1.16 -1.26
N THR A 471 5.97 1.41 -0.65
CA THR A 471 7.20 0.66 -0.88
C THR A 471 7.94 0.50 0.44
N GLY A 472 8.62 -0.64 0.64
CA GLY A 472 9.36 -0.87 1.87
C GLY A 472 8.44 -1.00 3.11
N PRO A 473 8.83 -0.45 4.27
CA PRO A 473 8.07 -0.51 5.53
C PRO A 473 6.65 0.07 5.47
N GLU A 474 6.34 0.96 4.53
CA GLU A 474 5.01 1.54 4.31
C GLU A 474 4.00 0.46 3.92
N THR A 475 4.46 -0.63 3.29
CA THR A 475 3.62 -1.82 3.00
C THR A 475 3.14 -2.54 4.26
N ASN A 476 3.59 -2.14 5.45
CA ASN A 476 3.30 -2.79 6.73
C ASN A 476 3.78 -4.25 6.82
N LEU A 477 4.62 -4.71 5.89
CA LEU A 477 5.12 -6.09 5.88
C LEU A 477 6.41 -6.27 6.69
N GLY A 478 7.12 -5.18 6.96
CA GLY A 478 8.36 -5.14 7.75
C GLY A 478 9.50 -4.36 7.09
N ALA A 479 10.65 -4.35 7.75
CA ALA A 479 11.77 -3.48 7.41
C ALA A 479 13.12 -4.16 7.66
N ASP A 480 14.18 -3.67 7.03
CA ASP A 480 15.54 -3.90 7.52
C ASP A 480 16.02 -2.71 8.36
N CYS A 481 17.19 -2.82 8.99
CA CYS A 481 17.71 -1.79 9.90
C CYS A 481 17.78 -0.37 9.30
N ALA A 482 18.12 -0.23 8.01
CA ALA A 482 18.26 1.08 7.40
C ALA A 482 16.88 1.62 7.06
N ASN A 483 16.03 0.79 6.45
CA ASN A 483 14.68 1.20 6.08
C ASN A 483 13.80 1.45 7.31
N PHE A 484 14.08 0.80 8.44
CA PHE A 484 13.49 1.11 9.75
C PHE A 484 13.72 2.57 10.17
N VAL A 485 14.92 3.11 9.90
CA VAL A 485 15.25 4.53 10.11
C VAL A 485 14.64 5.41 9.01
N VAL A 486 14.74 5.00 7.74
CA VAL A 486 14.17 5.76 6.61
C VAL A 486 12.67 5.97 6.79
N TYR A 487 11.90 4.95 7.20
CA TYR A 487 10.48 5.09 7.52
C TYR A 487 10.25 6.19 8.57
N ALA A 488 11.05 6.21 9.64
CA ALA A 488 10.94 7.22 10.68
C ALA A 488 11.25 8.64 10.16
N LEU A 489 12.21 8.79 9.24
CA LEU A 489 12.49 10.07 8.57
C LEU A 489 11.33 10.49 7.65
N ARG A 490 10.78 9.56 6.87
CA ARG A 490 9.65 9.81 5.96
C ARG A 490 8.37 10.17 6.72
N ARG A 491 8.11 9.53 7.86
CA ARG A 491 7.01 9.90 8.78
C ARG A 491 7.14 11.30 9.36
N GLN A 492 8.34 11.88 9.36
CA GLN A 492 8.57 13.28 9.73
C GLN A 492 8.57 14.25 8.54
N GLY A 493 8.19 13.78 7.35
CA GLY A 493 8.13 14.60 6.14
C GLY A 493 9.44 14.71 5.37
N GLN A 494 10.46 13.89 5.66
CA GLN A 494 11.71 13.87 4.90
C GLN A 494 11.61 12.92 3.69
N ARG A 495 12.08 13.35 2.53
CA ARG A 495 12.12 12.51 1.32
C ARG A 495 13.45 11.78 1.18
N VAL A 496 13.61 10.75 1.98
CA VAL A 496 14.78 9.86 1.94
C VAL A 496 14.42 8.61 1.12
N PRO A 497 15.21 8.24 0.10
CA PRO A 497 14.97 7.02 -0.66
C PRO A 497 15.25 5.78 0.18
N TRP A 498 14.60 4.66 -0.13
CA TRP A 498 14.97 3.37 0.47
C TRP A 498 16.41 3.02 0.16
N SER A 499 17.12 2.55 1.19
CA SER A 499 18.56 2.45 1.10
C SER A 499 19.12 1.38 2.01
N ASP A 500 20.40 1.07 1.80
CA ASP A 500 21.19 0.29 2.74
C ASP A 500 21.80 1.21 3.82
N PRO A 501 22.41 0.64 4.89
CA PRO A 501 23.10 1.43 5.90
C PRO A 501 24.16 2.39 5.35
N LYS A 502 24.89 2.04 4.28
CA LYS A 502 25.96 2.89 3.75
C LYS A 502 25.39 4.13 3.08
N ARG A 503 24.36 3.97 2.25
CA ARG A 503 23.67 5.08 1.56
C ARG A 503 22.93 6.00 2.52
N LEU A 504 22.31 5.46 3.57
CA LEU A 504 21.62 6.25 4.60
C LEU A 504 22.51 7.35 5.23
N ARG A 505 23.84 7.18 5.20
CA ARG A 505 24.80 8.18 5.69
C ARG A 505 24.76 9.48 4.88
N GLU A 506 24.30 9.44 3.63
CA GLU A 506 24.23 10.61 2.75
C GLU A 506 23.12 11.59 3.19
N ASP A 507 22.11 11.08 3.90
CA ASP A 507 20.96 11.85 4.42
C ASP A 507 21.12 12.25 5.90
N LEU A 508 22.27 11.95 6.52
CA LEU A 508 22.51 12.17 7.95
C LEU A 508 23.76 13.02 8.22
N ASP A 509 23.71 13.83 9.28
CA ASP A 509 24.85 14.62 9.75
C ASP A 509 25.76 13.75 10.62
N LEU A 510 27.03 13.64 10.22
CA LEU A 510 28.05 12.96 11.03
C LEU A 510 28.37 13.77 12.29
N VAL A 511 28.16 13.18 13.46
CA VAL A 511 28.50 13.77 14.77
C VAL A 511 29.91 13.38 15.18
N THR A 512 30.27 12.10 15.10
CA THR A 512 31.59 11.59 15.48
C THR A 512 31.88 10.29 14.74
N ARG A 513 33.13 10.08 14.32
CA ARG A 513 33.59 8.81 13.73
C ARG A 513 34.23 7.91 14.78
N SER A 514 34.02 6.61 14.66
CA SER A 514 34.69 5.60 15.50
C SER A 514 34.65 5.90 17.00
N ALA A 515 33.52 6.42 17.49
CA ALA A 515 33.27 6.64 18.91
C ALA A 515 33.25 5.32 19.66
N THR A 516 33.64 5.35 20.93
CA THR A 516 33.35 4.29 21.91
C THR A 516 32.29 4.79 22.89
N PRO A 517 31.56 3.90 23.59
CA PRO A 517 30.66 4.33 24.66
C PRO A 517 31.36 5.26 25.65
N GLY A 518 30.68 6.34 26.04
CA GLY A 518 31.20 7.38 26.94
C GLY A 518 32.01 8.49 26.26
N THR A 519 32.24 8.43 24.94
CA THR A 519 33.08 9.43 24.23
C THR A 519 32.31 10.38 23.33
N ALA A 520 31.12 9.99 22.86
CA ALA A 520 30.29 10.81 21.98
C ALA A 520 29.28 11.63 22.78
N ARG A 521 29.13 12.91 22.44
CA ARG A 521 28.15 13.81 23.07
C ARG A 521 26.88 13.88 22.24
N ILE A 522 25.75 13.92 22.94
CA ILE A 522 24.42 14.11 22.35
C ILE A 522 23.69 15.20 23.12
N SER A 523 22.82 15.95 22.45
CA SER A 523 21.92 16.90 23.10
C SER A 523 20.49 16.37 23.12
N ALA A 524 19.65 16.91 24.02
CA ALA A 524 18.23 16.60 24.04
C ALA A 524 17.53 16.94 22.70
N GLU A 525 18.00 17.99 22.02
CA GLU A 525 17.50 18.40 20.71
C GLU A 525 17.88 17.39 19.62
N ASP A 526 19.10 16.86 19.65
CA ASP A 526 19.52 15.78 18.75
C ASP A 526 18.66 14.53 18.98
N LEU A 527 18.43 14.14 20.25
CA LEU A 527 17.59 12.99 20.58
C LEU A 527 16.15 13.15 20.10
N GLN A 528 15.59 14.36 20.19
CA GLN A 528 14.23 14.64 19.70
C GLN A 528 14.14 14.54 18.17
N ARG A 529 15.18 14.99 17.44
CA ARG A 529 15.27 14.86 15.98
C ARG A 529 15.52 13.44 15.51
N GLY A 530 16.35 12.70 16.25
CA GLY A 530 16.83 11.37 15.90
C GLY A 530 18.36 11.31 15.90
N VAL A 531 18.89 10.33 16.61
CA VAL A 531 20.32 10.02 16.68
C VAL A 531 20.51 8.58 16.25
N ILE A 532 21.46 8.35 15.34
CA ILE A 532 21.68 7.06 14.70
C ILE A 532 23.08 6.55 15.05
N VAL A 533 23.13 5.39 15.69
CA VAL A 533 24.35 4.62 15.90
C VAL A 533 24.60 3.78 14.66
N HIS A 534 25.70 4.03 13.97
CA HIS A 534 26.05 3.37 12.72
C HIS A 534 27.22 2.41 12.90
N LEU A 535 26.97 1.14 12.66
CA LEU A 535 27.89 0.02 12.90
C LEU A 535 28.43 -0.59 11.59
N GLY A 536 28.44 0.20 10.50
CA GLY A 536 28.97 -0.15 9.19
C GLY A 536 27.96 -0.83 8.26
N THR A 537 27.40 -1.96 8.66
CA THR A 537 26.35 -2.69 7.91
C THR A 537 25.05 -2.83 8.70
N HIS A 538 24.94 -2.11 9.80
CA HIS A 538 23.78 -2.11 10.69
C HIS A 538 23.63 -0.72 11.29
N VAL A 539 22.40 -0.32 11.58
CA VAL A 539 22.10 0.94 12.27
C VAL A 539 21.13 0.71 13.41
N ALA A 540 21.21 1.57 14.42
CA ALA A 540 20.29 1.62 15.54
C ALA A 540 19.90 3.08 15.83
N ALA A 541 18.67 3.30 16.28
CA ALA A 541 18.18 4.61 16.69
C ALA A 541 18.31 4.75 18.20
N VAL A 542 18.86 5.86 18.70
CA VAL A 542 18.89 6.14 20.15
C VAL A 542 17.48 6.55 20.60
N MET A 543 16.98 5.87 21.62
CA MET A 543 15.62 6.04 22.15
C MET A 543 15.59 6.87 23.43
N GLU A 544 16.55 6.61 24.32
CA GLU A 544 16.63 7.23 25.65
C GLU A 544 18.09 7.52 26.00
N ASP A 545 18.35 8.78 26.38
CA ASP A 545 19.62 9.24 26.95
C ASP A 545 19.60 9.02 28.47
N ARG A 546 20.48 8.15 28.96
CA ARG A 546 20.55 7.69 30.36
C ARG A 546 21.83 8.18 31.02
N GLN A 547 21.94 7.96 32.33
CA GLN A 547 23.10 8.45 33.07
C GLN A 547 24.41 7.78 32.57
N PRO A 548 25.45 8.57 32.24
CA PRO A 548 25.54 10.04 32.34
C PRO A 548 24.89 10.80 31.16
N VAL A 549 23.87 11.61 31.46
CA VAL A 549 23.07 12.35 30.45
C VAL A 549 23.93 13.28 29.59
N GLY A 550 23.66 13.32 28.29
CA GLY A 550 24.36 14.12 27.30
C GLY A 550 25.64 13.47 26.75
N ILE A 551 25.92 12.24 27.18
CA ILE A 551 27.05 11.44 26.71
C ILE A 551 26.53 10.03 26.40
N LEU A 552 26.63 9.63 25.13
CA LEU A 552 26.19 8.31 24.70
C LEU A 552 27.11 7.23 25.28
N SER A 553 26.61 6.52 26.27
CA SER A 553 27.23 5.50 27.12
C SER A 553 26.63 4.10 26.88
N GLU A 554 27.15 3.10 27.58
CA GLU A 554 26.63 1.73 27.48
C GLU A 554 25.21 1.58 28.05
N ASN A 555 24.75 2.51 28.90
CA ASN A 555 23.46 2.44 29.57
C ASN A 555 22.30 2.94 28.71
N ASP A 556 22.60 3.73 27.67
CA ASP A 556 21.61 4.36 26.80
C ASP A 556 20.81 3.33 26.02
N LEU A 557 19.51 3.62 25.82
CA LEU A 557 18.65 2.71 25.08
C LEU A 557 18.71 3.01 23.59
N VAL A 558 18.83 1.95 22.80
CA VAL A 558 18.79 1.98 21.35
C VAL A 558 17.75 0.99 20.83
N ALA A 559 16.95 1.44 19.87
CA ALA A 559 16.08 0.57 19.08
C ALA A 559 16.85 0.11 17.84
N HIS A 560 16.80 -1.18 17.54
CA HIS A 560 17.34 -1.69 16.30
C HIS A 560 16.54 -2.88 15.80
N GLN A 561 16.78 -3.23 14.54
CA GLN A 561 16.18 -4.40 13.91
C GLN A 561 17.24 -5.16 13.11
N LEU A 562 17.68 -6.32 13.60
CA LEU A 562 18.68 -7.13 12.91
C LEU A 562 18.39 -8.62 13.07
N GLY A 563 17.91 -9.26 12.00
CA GLY A 563 17.68 -10.70 12.00
C GLY A 563 16.49 -11.17 12.86
N GLY A 564 15.65 -10.24 13.33
CA GLY A 564 14.43 -10.49 14.11
C GLY A 564 13.55 -9.24 14.18
N ALA A 565 12.49 -9.30 15.01
CA ALA A 565 11.62 -8.15 15.25
C ALA A 565 12.40 -6.98 15.91
N PRO A 566 11.92 -5.72 15.79
CA PRO A 566 12.52 -4.60 16.48
C PRO A 566 12.55 -4.81 17.99
N GLU A 567 13.65 -4.41 18.62
CA GLU A 567 13.81 -4.46 20.08
C GLU A 567 14.48 -3.19 20.58
N ILE A 568 14.27 -2.88 21.87
CA ILE A 568 14.99 -1.83 22.59
C ILE A 568 15.90 -2.48 23.62
N LEU A 569 17.20 -2.23 23.50
CA LEU A 569 18.20 -2.72 24.44
C LEU A 569 19.23 -1.63 24.75
N THR A 570 20.13 -1.90 25.68
CA THR A 570 21.21 -0.96 26.00
C THR A 570 22.28 -0.94 24.90
N LEU A 571 22.93 0.20 24.66
CA LEU A 571 24.04 0.27 23.69
C LEU A 571 25.17 -0.71 24.05
N GLY A 572 25.41 -0.96 25.34
CA GLY A 572 26.36 -1.98 25.79
C GLY A 572 26.00 -3.39 25.30
N GLU A 573 24.73 -3.77 25.41
CA GLU A 573 24.23 -5.05 24.90
C GLU A 573 24.38 -5.15 23.37
N LEU A 574 24.03 -4.09 22.63
CA LEU A 574 24.17 -4.05 21.16
C LEU A 574 25.61 -4.30 20.69
N LEU A 575 26.57 -3.78 21.46
CA LEU A 575 27.99 -3.85 21.13
C LEU A 575 28.66 -5.15 21.61
N LYS A 576 28.05 -5.89 22.54
CA LYS A 576 28.66 -7.05 23.20
C LYS A 576 29.14 -8.14 22.23
N GLU A 577 28.41 -8.36 21.14
CA GLU A 577 28.71 -9.39 20.14
C GLU A 577 29.56 -8.86 18.97
N ARG A 578 29.91 -7.57 18.98
CA ARG A 578 30.70 -6.94 17.91
C ARG A 578 32.19 -7.19 18.12
N ARG A 579 32.91 -7.40 17.02
CA ARG A 579 34.39 -7.47 17.04
C ARG A 579 35.06 -6.16 17.43
N LYS A 580 34.37 -5.03 17.27
CA LYS A 580 34.83 -3.69 17.60
C LYS A 580 33.75 -2.99 18.41
N ASN A 581 34.12 -2.47 19.57
CA ASN A 581 33.23 -1.65 20.41
C ASN A 581 33.26 -0.18 19.97
N CYS A 582 33.26 0.06 18.67
CA CYS A 582 33.21 1.41 18.12
C CYS A 582 32.14 1.56 17.04
N PHE A 583 31.62 2.78 16.90
CA PHE A 583 30.55 3.13 15.99
C PHE A 583 30.74 4.54 15.45
N ASP A 584 30.17 4.83 14.28
CA ASP A 584 30.00 6.21 13.83
C ASP A 584 28.67 6.72 14.42
N LEU A 585 28.67 7.92 14.99
CA LEU A 585 27.46 8.56 15.48
C LEU A 585 26.98 9.58 14.46
N PHE A 586 25.73 9.44 14.06
CA PHE A 586 25.03 10.36 13.19
C PHE A 586 23.84 10.98 13.90
N ARG A 587 23.37 12.11 13.39
CA ARG A 587 22.11 12.71 13.78
C ARG A 587 21.29 13.06 12.55
N VAL A 588 19.99 13.10 12.72
CA VAL A 588 19.10 13.69 11.72
C VAL A 588 19.45 15.17 11.60
N PRO A 589 19.77 15.67 10.39
CA PRO A 589 20.16 17.06 10.20
C PRO A 589 19.06 18.00 10.71
N PRO A 590 19.42 19.11 11.38
CA PRO A 590 18.42 20.12 11.71
C PRO A 590 17.81 20.64 10.40
N PRO A 591 16.49 20.90 10.34
CA PRO A 591 15.89 21.50 9.17
C PRO A 591 16.53 22.88 8.95
N LYS A 592 17.42 22.97 7.96
CA LYS A 592 17.95 24.25 7.50
C LYS A 592 16.91 24.85 6.57
N SER A 593 16.08 25.74 7.10
CA SER A 593 15.09 26.46 6.29
C SER A 593 15.81 27.56 5.51
N ALA A 594 16.08 27.30 4.24
CA ALA A 594 16.58 28.30 3.29
C ALA A 594 15.46 29.26 2.86
N ALA A 595 14.22 28.77 2.80
CA ALA A 595 13.03 29.57 2.54
C ALA A 595 11.83 29.04 3.32
N THR A 596 10.84 29.89 3.54
CA THR A 596 9.60 29.52 4.24
C THR A 596 8.41 29.90 3.39
N LEU A 597 7.48 28.97 3.18
CA LEU A 597 6.19 29.22 2.55
C LEU A 597 5.11 29.25 3.62
N VAL A 598 4.12 30.11 3.45
CA VAL A 598 2.94 30.19 4.32
C VAL A 598 1.68 30.06 3.49
N PHE A 599 0.77 29.18 3.91
CA PHE A 599 -0.54 29.04 3.29
C PHE A 599 -1.64 29.29 4.30
N GLY A 600 -2.70 29.98 3.88
CA GLY A 600 -3.92 30.17 4.64
C GLY A 600 -5.11 29.46 4.00
N GLY A 601 -6.16 29.21 4.79
CA GLY A 601 -7.42 28.71 4.28
C GLY A 601 -8.32 29.83 3.74
N ASP A 602 -9.58 29.85 4.13
CA ASP A 602 -10.63 30.65 3.49
C ASP A 602 -10.56 32.14 3.85
N VAL A 603 -10.52 32.97 2.81
CA VAL A 603 -10.51 34.44 2.91
C VAL A 603 -11.79 34.98 2.28
N MET A 604 -12.76 35.31 3.12
CA MET A 604 -14.04 35.94 2.77
C MET A 604 -14.03 37.41 3.21
N LEU A 605 -13.76 38.30 2.26
CA LEU A 605 -13.62 39.76 2.47
C LEU A 605 -14.93 40.52 2.21
N GLY A 606 -16.05 39.81 2.10
CA GLY A 606 -17.37 40.36 1.90
C GLY A 606 -18.10 40.70 3.20
N ARG A 607 -19.40 40.98 3.09
CA ARG A 607 -20.32 41.14 4.22
C ARG A 607 -19.78 42.09 5.30
N SER A 608 -19.71 41.69 6.58
CA SER A 608 -19.25 42.58 7.64
C SER A 608 -17.76 42.93 7.52
N CYS A 609 -16.94 42.06 6.92
CA CYS A 609 -15.54 42.35 6.61
C CYS A 609 -15.43 43.46 5.55
N ALA A 610 -16.30 43.48 4.53
CA ALA A 610 -16.34 44.56 3.54
C ALA A 610 -16.63 45.92 4.21
N ALA A 611 -17.59 45.98 5.13
CA ALA A 611 -17.91 47.21 5.85
C ALA A 611 -16.72 47.70 6.70
N LYS A 612 -15.99 46.78 7.35
CA LYS A 612 -14.75 47.10 8.09
C LYS A 612 -13.67 47.65 7.17
N ILE A 613 -13.45 47.01 6.03
CA ILE A 613 -12.48 47.43 5.00
C ILE A 613 -12.83 48.84 4.48
N GLU A 614 -14.09 49.11 4.16
CA GLU A 614 -14.57 50.44 3.73
C GLU A 614 -14.40 51.51 4.82
N SER A 615 -14.45 51.13 6.09
CA SER A 615 -14.16 52.02 7.22
C SER A 615 -12.66 52.24 7.49
N GLY A 616 -11.78 51.60 6.69
CA GLY A 616 -10.32 51.75 6.79
C GLY A 616 -9.62 50.73 7.70
N ILE A 617 -10.31 49.67 8.13
CA ILE A 617 -9.73 48.58 8.93
C ILE A 617 -9.02 47.60 8.00
N ASP A 618 -7.74 47.33 8.25
CA ASP A 618 -6.97 46.28 7.56
C ASP A 618 -7.29 44.91 8.17
N PRO A 619 -7.91 43.99 7.41
CA PRO A 619 -8.32 42.70 7.93
C PRO A 619 -7.13 41.79 8.29
N PHE A 620 -5.93 42.04 7.79
CA PHE A 620 -4.78 41.15 7.99
C PHE A 620 -3.79 41.62 9.06
N ALA A 621 -4.06 42.76 9.71
CA ALA A 621 -3.11 43.43 10.61
C ALA A 621 -2.53 42.50 11.70
N GLY A 622 -3.32 41.56 12.21
CA GLY A 622 -2.90 40.61 13.26
C GLY A 622 -1.95 39.50 12.81
N ILE A 623 -1.75 39.31 11.51
CA ILE A 623 -0.91 38.25 10.93
C ILE A 623 0.15 38.74 9.93
N VAL A 624 0.18 40.04 9.59
CA VAL A 624 1.21 40.64 8.71
C VAL A 624 2.64 40.21 9.05
N PRO A 625 3.08 40.17 10.33
CA PRO A 625 4.45 39.74 10.66
C PRO A 625 4.77 38.31 10.22
N LEU A 626 3.79 37.40 10.26
CA LEU A 626 3.97 36.01 9.82
C LEU A 626 4.11 35.95 8.30
N LEU A 627 3.23 36.64 7.57
CA LEU A 627 3.23 36.68 6.11
C LEU A 627 4.47 37.36 5.54
N HIS A 628 4.91 38.49 6.12
CA HIS A 628 6.11 39.22 5.69
C HIS A 628 7.41 38.48 5.99
N SER A 629 7.41 37.60 6.99
CA SER A 629 8.57 36.75 7.28
C SER A 629 8.73 35.59 6.29
N ALA A 630 7.68 35.26 5.54
CA ALA A 630 7.68 34.18 4.56
C ALA A 630 8.27 34.62 3.22
N SER A 631 8.95 33.70 2.54
CA SER A 631 9.44 33.89 1.17
C SER A 631 8.29 33.91 0.15
N PHE A 632 7.16 33.28 0.49
CA PHE A 632 5.96 33.23 -0.32
C PHE A 632 4.73 32.97 0.55
N ALA A 633 3.61 33.62 0.23
CA ALA A 633 2.34 33.39 0.87
C ALA A 633 1.19 33.29 -0.14
N ALA A 634 0.28 32.34 0.09
CA ALA A 634 -0.95 32.15 -0.68
C ALA A 634 -2.12 31.71 0.22
N ALA A 635 -3.35 31.88 -0.24
CA ALA A 635 -4.55 31.41 0.47
C ALA A 635 -5.72 31.13 -0.51
N ASN A 636 -6.82 30.57 -0.04
CA ASN A 636 -8.06 30.46 -0.82
C ASN A 636 -8.86 31.76 -0.70
N LEU A 637 -9.20 32.41 -1.83
CA LEU A 637 -10.08 33.57 -1.85
C LEU A 637 -11.51 33.12 -2.14
N GLU A 638 -12.27 32.92 -1.07
CA GLU A 638 -13.66 32.44 -1.11
C GLU A 638 -14.65 33.60 -1.23
N CYS A 639 -14.34 34.56 -2.09
CA CYS A 639 -15.24 35.67 -2.43
C CYS A 639 -14.85 36.29 -3.77
N THR A 640 -15.77 37.04 -4.36
CA THR A 640 -15.53 37.76 -5.62
C THR A 640 -15.22 39.23 -5.35
N ILE A 641 -14.03 39.68 -5.76
CA ILE A 641 -13.63 41.10 -5.77
C ILE A 641 -14.09 41.70 -7.10
N SER A 642 -15.35 42.12 -7.19
CA SER A 642 -15.87 42.78 -8.40
C SER A 642 -17.16 43.55 -8.09
N ASN A 643 -17.42 44.58 -8.90
CA ASN A 643 -18.72 45.26 -8.92
C ASN A 643 -19.66 44.73 -10.00
N LEU A 644 -19.20 43.81 -10.85
CA LEU A 644 -19.96 43.24 -11.96
C LEU A 644 -20.88 42.10 -11.50
N GLY A 645 -21.88 41.78 -12.34
CA GLY A 645 -22.82 40.69 -12.10
C GLY A 645 -23.78 40.93 -10.95
N ALA A 646 -24.75 40.02 -10.80
CA ALA A 646 -25.71 39.98 -9.72
C ALA A 646 -25.91 38.53 -9.28
N SER A 647 -26.22 38.32 -8.00
CA SER A 647 -26.52 37.00 -7.45
C SER A 647 -27.89 37.00 -6.82
N ALA A 648 -28.64 35.92 -7.04
CA ALA A 648 -29.85 35.61 -6.27
C ALA A 648 -29.56 34.63 -5.11
N GLN A 649 -28.31 34.18 -4.97
CA GLN A 649 -27.93 33.25 -3.92
C GLN A 649 -27.93 33.95 -2.56
N ARG A 650 -28.39 33.23 -1.53
CA ARG A 650 -28.42 33.74 -0.15
C ARG A 650 -27.01 34.00 0.40
N TYR A 651 -26.07 33.16 0.01
CA TYR A 651 -24.67 33.21 0.44
C TYR A 651 -23.81 33.58 -0.77
N ALA A 652 -23.91 34.83 -1.21
CA ALA A 652 -23.06 35.38 -2.26
C ALA A 652 -22.06 36.35 -1.64
N PHE A 653 -20.76 36.13 -1.83
CA PHE A 653 -19.71 36.86 -1.13
C PHE A 653 -19.01 37.85 -2.05
N ARG A 654 -19.41 39.13 -1.97
CA ARG A 654 -18.78 40.23 -2.70
C ARG A 654 -17.85 41.04 -1.80
N ALA A 655 -16.62 41.25 -2.25
CA ALA A 655 -15.63 42.08 -1.59
C ALA A 655 -15.37 43.38 -2.36
N PRO A 656 -15.02 44.49 -1.68
CA PRO A 656 -14.71 45.77 -2.33
C PRO A 656 -13.38 45.70 -3.10
N ALA A 657 -13.22 46.50 -4.16
CA ALA A 657 -12.04 46.47 -5.02
C ALA A 657 -10.70 46.70 -4.26
N GLN A 658 -10.72 47.53 -3.21
CA GLN A 658 -9.55 47.80 -2.36
C GLN A 658 -9.01 46.55 -1.62
N SER A 659 -9.81 45.49 -1.52
CA SER A 659 -9.39 44.21 -0.93
C SER A 659 -8.17 43.60 -1.62
N ALA A 660 -8.06 43.73 -2.95
CA ALA A 660 -6.90 43.21 -3.70
C ALA A 660 -5.59 43.89 -3.25
N GLN A 661 -5.64 45.21 -3.02
CA GLN A 661 -4.49 45.96 -2.52
C GLN A 661 -4.11 45.55 -1.09
N LEU A 662 -5.10 45.31 -0.22
CA LEU A 662 -4.87 44.86 1.16
C LEU A 662 -4.24 43.46 1.20
N LEU A 663 -4.70 42.53 0.36
CA LEU A 663 -4.08 41.21 0.18
C LEU A 663 -2.60 41.33 -0.22
N ARG A 664 -2.28 42.21 -1.17
CA ARG A 664 -0.89 42.38 -1.61
C ARG A 664 -0.02 42.98 -0.52
N ARG A 665 -0.51 44.00 0.17
CA ARG A 665 0.19 44.68 1.28
C ARG A 665 0.45 43.75 2.45
N SER A 666 -0.47 42.83 2.74
CA SER A 666 -0.29 41.87 3.83
C SER A 666 0.76 40.79 3.52
N GLY A 667 1.05 40.54 2.25
CA GLY A 667 2.17 39.70 1.80
C GLY A 667 1.79 38.59 0.83
N PHE A 668 0.52 38.42 0.49
CA PHE A 668 0.08 37.39 -0.45
C PHE A 668 0.63 37.66 -1.87
N ARG A 669 1.03 36.58 -2.55
CA ARG A 669 1.51 36.59 -3.93
C ARG A 669 0.62 35.81 -4.89
N ALA A 670 -0.24 34.95 -4.36
CA ALA A 670 -1.21 34.19 -5.14
C ALA A 670 -2.47 33.93 -4.31
N MET A 671 -3.62 33.80 -4.99
CA MET A 671 -4.87 33.40 -4.37
C MET A 671 -5.54 32.29 -5.18
N GLY A 672 -5.97 31.24 -4.52
CA GLY A 672 -6.83 30.21 -5.11
C GLY A 672 -8.23 30.75 -5.33
N LEU A 673 -8.74 30.61 -6.56
CA LEU A 673 -10.11 30.97 -6.93
C LEU A 673 -10.96 29.75 -7.31
N ALA A 674 -10.37 28.55 -7.32
CA ALA A 674 -11.13 27.32 -7.54
C ALA A 674 -11.85 26.92 -6.25
N ASN A 675 -13.05 27.46 -6.06
CA ASN A 675 -13.95 27.17 -4.95
C ASN A 675 -15.42 27.33 -5.38
N ASN A 676 -16.33 26.93 -4.50
CA ASN A 676 -17.79 26.99 -4.70
C ASN A 676 -18.33 28.42 -4.90
N HIS A 677 -17.66 29.45 -4.36
CA HIS A 677 -18.09 30.86 -4.44
C HIS A 677 -17.53 31.64 -5.63
N ALA A 678 -16.67 31.03 -6.44
CA ALA A 678 -16.02 31.65 -7.58
C ALA A 678 -16.99 32.23 -8.62
N LEU A 679 -18.21 31.67 -8.71
CA LEU A 679 -19.23 32.07 -9.69
C LEU A 679 -20.48 32.67 -9.07
N ASP A 680 -20.41 33.13 -7.82
CA ASP A 680 -21.52 33.79 -7.12
C ASP A 680 -22.19 34.88 -7.97
N PHE A 681 -21.40 35.63 -8.73
CA PHE A 681 -21.85 36.73 -9.60
C PHE A 681 -21.59 36.48 -11.10
N GLY A 682 -21.32 35.22 -11.48
CA GLY A 682 -21.10 34.79 -12.86
C GLY A 682 -19.69 35.07 -13.41
N THR A 683 -19.43 34.54 -14.61
CA THR A 683 -18.11 34.55 -15.27
C THR A 683 -17.48 35.93 -15.39
N ALA A 684 -18.24 36.95 -15.78
CA ALA A 684 -17.70 38.30 -15.97
C ALA A 684 -17.14 38.88 -14.67
N ALA A 685 -17.77 38.58 -13.53
CA ALA A 685 -17.29 39.02 -12.22
C ALA A 685 -16.05 38.22 -11.76
N LEU A 686 -15.98 36.93 -12.11
CA LEU A 686 -14.79 36.10 -11.86
C LEU A 686 -13.57 36.59 -12.65
N GLU A 687 -13.74 36.87 -13.94
CA GLU A 687 -12.69 37.42 -14.81
C GLU A 687 -12.20 38.79 -14.32
N ASP A 688 -13.13 39.65 -13.90
CA ASP A 688 -12.82 40.97 -13.32
C ASP A 688 -12.10 40.85 -11.97
N CYS A 689 -12.52 39.90 -11.12
CA CYS A 689 -11.82 39.58 -9.88
C CYS A 689 -10.38 39.11 -10.13
N ALA A 690 -10.18 38.20 -11.08
CA ALA A 690 -8.85 37.76 -11.50
C ALA A 690 -8.01 38.94 -12.02
N ALA A 691 -8.60 39.84 -12.80
CA ALA A 691 -7.92 41.04 -13.31
C ALA A 691 -7.50 41.99 -12.18
N HIS A 692 -8.35 42.22 -11.17
CA HIS A 692 -8.02 43.02 -9.99
C HIS A 692 -6.85 42.44 -9.19
N LEU A 693 -6.79 41.11 -9.03
CA LEU A 693 -5.65 40.45 -8.40
C LEU A 693 -4.36 40.65 -9.20
N VAL A 694 -4.41 40.46 -10.52
CA VAL A 694 -3.24 40.63 -11.41
C VAL A 694 -2.72 42.07 -11.38
N GLN A 695 -3.60 43.08 -11.35
CA GLN A 695 -3.22 44.50 -11.24
C GLN A 695 -2.38 44.77 -9.97
N GLU A 696 -2.70 44.08 -8.88
CA GLU A 696 -1.98 44.18 -7.61
C GLU A 696 -0.82 43.17 -7.49
N GLN A 697 -0.43 42.51 -8.58
CA GLN A 697 0.65 41.51 -8.63
C GLN A 697 0.39 40.27 -7.77
N ILE A 698 -0.88 39.86 -7.70
CA ILE A 698 -1.31 38.60 -7.11
C ILE A 698 -1.75 37.68 -8.25
N GLU A 699 -1.19 36.47 -8.33
CA GLU A 699 -1.61 35.52 -9.37
C GLU A 699 -2.90 34.79 -8.94
N PRO A 700 -3.99 34.87 -9.74
CA PRO A 700 -5.17 34.05 -9.55
C PRO A 700 -4.91 32.61 -10.01
N ILE A 701 -5.20 31.63 -9.15
CA ILE A 701 -4.93 30.20 -9.41
C ILE A 701 -6.23 29.42 -9.54
N GLY A 702 -6.26 28.44 -10.45
CA GLY A 702 -7.38 27.50 -10.59
C GLY A 702 -8.55 28.02 -11.43
N VAL A 703 -8.36 29.14 -12.13
CA VAL A 703 -9.35 29.71 -13.05
C VAL A 703 -8.76 29.91 -14.44
N GLY A 704 -9.58 29.74 -15.47
CA GLY A 704 -9.18 29.92 -16.86
C GLY A 704 -8.90 31.38 -17.19
N LYS A 705 -7.76 31.66 -17.83
CA LYS A 705 -7.55 32.95 -18.52
C LYS A 705 -8.55 33.04 -19.68
N PRO A 706 -9.03 34.23 -20.08
CA PRO A 706 -9.88 34.36 -21.27
C PRO A 706 -9.25 33.67 -22.49
N GLY A 707 -9.87 32.60 -22.98
CA GLY A 707 -9.37 31.77 -24.10
C GLY A 707 -8.26 30.75 -23.76
N GLY A 708 -7.89 30.58 -22.49
CA GLY A 708 -6.85 29.68 -21.98
C GLY A 708 -7.38 28.40 -21.29
N LYS A 709 -6.46 27.55 -20.83
CA LYS A 709 -6.78 26.33 -20.06
C LYS A 709 -6.88 26.62 -18.56
N THR A 710 -7.84 26.02 -17.88
CA THR A 710 -8.10 26.15 -16.42
C THR A 710 -7.04 25.54 -15.53
N TYR A 711 -6.41 24.45 -15.98
CA TYR A 711 -5.41 23.71 -15.20
C TYR A 711 -3.97 24.21 -15.44
N THR A 712 -3.78 25.50 -15.70
CA THR A 712 -2.43 26.04 -15.97
C THR A 712 -1.70 26.29 -14.64
N PRO A 713 -0.56 25.61 -14.35
CA PRO A 713 0.22 25.89 -13.15
C PRO A 713 0.87 27.28 -13.22
N SER A 714 0.93 27.94 -12.07
CA SER A 714 1.65 29.21 -11.94
C SER A 714 2.99 29.01 -11.24
N PHE A 715 4.02 29.71 -11.70
CA PHE A 715 5.39 29.49 -11.24
C PHE A 715 5.94 30.71 -10.49
N PHE A 716 6.58 30.46 -9.34
CA PHE A 716 7.19 31.51 -8.53
C PHE A 716 8.63 31.16 -8.20
N SER A 717 9.54 32.12 -8.35
CA SER A 717 10.92 31.99 -7.91
C SER A 717 11.02 32.20 -6.39
N ILE A 718 11.72 31.29 -5.70
CA ILE A 718 11.89 31.34 -4.23
C ILE A 718 13.37 31.47 -3.82
N LEU A 719 14.26 30.60 -4.34
CA LEU A 719 15.69 30.57 -3.98
C LEU A 719 16.56 30.42 -5.22
N ASP A 720 17.42 31.39 -5.53
CA ASP A 720 18.46 31.30 -6.57
C ASP A 720 18.00 30.69 -7.92
N GLY A 721 16.81 31.09 -8.38
CA GLY A 721 16.22 30.60 -9.64
C GLY A 721 15.43 29.30 -9.53
N LYS A 722 15.39 28.65 -8.37
CA LYS A 722 14.49 27.51 -8.08
C LYS A 722 13.06 27.99 -7.97
N ARG A 723 12.15 27.14 -8.46
CA ARG A 723 10.74 27.49 -8.66
C ARG A 723 9.81 26.59 -7.87
N ILE A 724 8.74 27.17 -7.38
CA ILE A 724 7.55 26.45 -6.95
C ILE A 724 6.48 26.59 -8.04
N ALA A 725 5.69 25.54 -8.24
CA ALA A 725 4.47 25.56 -9.04
C ALA A 725 3.26 25.49 -8.12
N LEU A 726 2.25 26.31 -8.39
CA LEU A 726 1.00 26.34 -7.65
C LEU A 726 -0.16 25.97 -8.58
N LEU A 727 -0.97 25.04 -8.12
CA LEU A 727 -2.26 24.62 -8.69
C LEU A 727 -3.36 24.90 -7.66
N ALA A 728 -4.59 25.07 -8.12
CA ALA A 728 -5.76 25.15 -7.27
C ALA A 728 -6.92 24.41 -7.95
N ILE A 729 -7.67 23.61 -7.19
CA ILE A 729 -8.82 22.86 -7.67
C ILE A 729 -9.95 22.87 -6.65
N THR A 730 -11.17 22.67 -7.12
CA THR A 730 -12.33 22.43 -6.25
C THR A 730 -12.94 21.04 -6.48
N ASP A 731 -13.43 20.44 -5.41
CA ASP A 731 -14.23 19.22 -5.40
C ASP A 731 -15.66 19.48 -4.89
N VAL A 732 -16.03 20.76 -4.71
CA VAL A 732 -17.31 21.19 -4.12
C VAL A 732 -17.99 22.22 -5.00
N GLY A 733 -19.32 22.17 -5.03
CA GLY A 733 -20.15 23.08 -5.80
C GLY A 733 -20.21 22.73 -7.28
N PRO A 734 -21.10 23.37 -8.06
CA PRO A 734 -21.17 23.15 -9.49
C PRO A 734 -19.92 23.75 -10.15
N ALA A 735 -19.01 22.89 -10.62
CA ALA A 735 -17.96 23.30 -11.56
C ALA A 735 -18.64 23.78 -12.85
N ALA A 736 -18.96 25.07 -12.95
CA ALA A 736 -19.67 25.57 -14.12
C ALA A 736 -18.73 25.63 -15.32
N GLY A 737 -18.71 24.54 -16.09
CA GLY A 737 -17.97 24.46 -17.35
C GLY A 737 -16.45 24.55 -17.20
N HIS A 738 -15.79 24.91 -18.31
CA HIS A 738 -14.33 24.93 -18.45
C HIS A 738 -13.66 26.19 -17.87
N GLN A 739 -14.21 26.80 -16.81
CA GLN A 739 -13.71 28.07 -16.26
C GLN A 739 -13.00 27.93 -14.91
N ILE A 740 -13.34 26.89 -14.15
CA ILE A 740 -12.73 26.57 -12.86
C ILE A 740 -12.09 25.19 -12.97
N ALA A 741 -10.91 25.02 -12.38
CA ALA A 741 -10.28 23.72 -12.28
C ALA A 741 -11.01 22.85 -11.25
N ALA A 742 -11.64 21.77 -11.72
CA ALA A 742 -12.34 20.79 -10.90
C ALA A 742 -11.50 19.53 -10.69
N ALA A 743 -11.60 18.92 -9.51
CA ALA A 743 -10.95 17.65 -9.17
C ALA A 743 -11.46 16.47 -10.01
N SER A 744 -12.68 16.57 -10.55
CA SER A 744 -13.30 15.55 -11.40
C SER A 744 -12.61 15.34 -12.76
N ASP A 745 -11.92 16.36 -13.31
CA ASP A 745 -11.11 16.20 -14.54
C ASP A 745 -9.69 15.71 -14.21
N ARG A 746 -9.60 14.41 -13.92
CA ARG A 746 -8.34 13.73 -13.62
C ARG A 746 -7.33 13.83 -14.76
N SER A 747 -7.80 13.90 -16.00
CA SER A 747 -6.95 13.96 -17.19
C SER A 747 -6.24 15.31 -17.34
N GLY A 748 -7.00 16.41 -17.22
CA GLY A 748 -6.47 17.77 -17.25
C GLY A 748 -5.53 18.03 -16.07
N LEU A 749 -5.90 17.56 -14.88
CA LEU A 749 -5.10 17.71 -13.67
C LEU A 749 -3.79 16.89 -13.74
N SER A 750 -3.81 15.66 -14.23
CA SER A 750 -2.59 14.86 -14.45
C SER A 750 -1.62 15.56 -15.41
N ALA A 751 -2.12 16.09 -16.52
CA ALA A 751 -1.31 16.86 -17.47
C ALA A 751 -0.73 18.14 -16.85
N ALA A 752 -1.49 18.81 -15.99
CA ALA A 752 -1.06 20.01 -15.27
C ALA A 752 0.02 19.71 -14.23
N ILE A 753 -0.13 18.63 -13.46
CA ILE A 753 0.88 18.19 -12.48
C ILE A 753 2.17 17.80 -13.21
N ALA A 754 2.08 17.07 -14.34
CA ALA A 754 3.25 16.76 -15.16
C ALA A 754 3.95 18.03 -15.67
N ASN A 755 3.20 19.03 -16.13
CA ASN A 755 3.74 20.32 -16.56
C ASN A 755 4.38 21.11 -15.40
N ALA A 756 3.75 21.11 -14.23
CA ALA A 756 4.26 21.74 -13.03
C ALA A 756 5.60 21.10 -12.64
N ARG A 757 5.63 19.76 -12.59
CA ARG A 757 6.81 18.98 -12.21
C ARG A 757 7.98 19.16 -13.18
N SER A 758 7.73 19.29 -14.48
CA SER A 758 8.80 19.50 -15.47
C SER A 758 9.44 20.89 -15.39
N HIS A 759 8.82 21.84 -14.69
CA HIS A 759 9.30 23.22 -14.62
C HIS A 759 9.59 23.70 -13.18
N ALA A 760 9.11 23.02 -12.14
CA ALA A 760 9.31 23.43 -10.76
C ALA A 760 10.01 22.35 -9.92
N ASN A 761 10.66 22.82 -8.85
CA ASN A 761 11.29 21.98 -7.85
C ASN A 761 10.26 21.47 -6.83
N LEU A 762 9.25 22.29 -6.55
CA LEU A 762 8.15 21.97 -5.64
C LEU A 762 6.80 22.21 -6.33
N VAL A 763 5.86 21.29 -6.21
CA VAL A 763 4.49 21.42 -6.71
C VAL A 763 3.54 21.46 -5.51
N VAL A 764 2.73 22.51 -5.42
CA VAL A 764 1.73 22.70 -4.35
C VAL A 764 0.35 22.75 -4.97
N CYS A 765 -0.61 22.04 -4.39
CA CYS A 765 -2.01 22.07 -4.80
C CYS A 765 -2.88 22.62 -3.67
N LEU A 766 -3.57 23.74 -3.93
CA LEU A 766 -4.65 24.24 -3.09
C LEU A 766 -5.93 23.49 -3.44
N VAL A 767 -6.63 22.93 -2.46
CA VAL A 767 -7.82 22.11 -2.69
C VAL A 767 -8.98 22.63 -1.85
N HIS A 768 -10.13 22.77 -2.48
CA HIS A 768 -11.36 23.22 -1.82
C HIS A 768 -12.38 22.08 -1.84
N TRP A 769 -12.56 21.39 -0.70
CA TRP A 769 -13.14 20.03 -0.62
C TRP A 769 -13.79 19.68 0.72
N GLY A 770 -14.38 18.49 0.84
CA GLY A 770 -14.92 17.99 2.10
C GLY A 770 -16.30 18.56 2.44
N GLY A 771 -16.78 18.30 3.66
CA GLY A 771 -18.09 18.75 4.13
C GLY A 771 -17.99 19.92 5.12
N GLU A 772 -18.86 20.93 4.96
CA GLU A 772 -18.96 22.05 5.89
C GLU A 772 -19.26 21.60 7.34
N ASN A 773 -18.68 22.31 8.31
CA ASN A 773 -18.85 22.13 9.75
C ASN A 773 -18.39 20.76 10.29
N SER A 774 -17.43 20.12 9.62
CA SER A 774 -16.90 18.82 10.03
C SER A 774 -15.41 18.86 10.29
N GLU A 775 -15.01 18.50 11.52
CA GLU A 775 -13.60 18.23 11.87
C GLU A 775 -13.11 16.87 11.33
N LYS A 776 -14.04 16.01 10.88
CA LYS A 776 -13.72 14.70 10.32
C LYS A 776 -13.27 14.82 8.88
N VAL A 777 -12.11 14.24 8.57
CA VAL A 777 -11.61 14.05 7.20
C VAL A 777 -12.39 12.92 6.55
N THR A 778 -12.82 13.09 5.30
CA THR A 778 -13.55 12.05 4.54
C THR A 778 -12.60 11.15 3.76
N ASP A 779 -13.05 9.94 3.42
CA ASP A 779 -12.25 9.00 2.62
C ASP A 779 -11.94 9.56 1.22
N GLU A 780 -12.88 10.31 0.62
CA GLU A 780 -12.67 10.97 -0.68
C GLU A 780 -11.56 12.02 -0.61
N GLN A 781 -11.46 12.78 0.50
CA GLN A 781 -10.35 13.69 0.72
C GLN A 781 -9.02 12.92 0.76
N CYS A 782 -8.96 11.83 1.52
CA CYS A 782 -7.77 10.97 1.61
C CYS A 782 -7.37 10.36 0.26
N GLU A 783 -8.33 9.88 -0.52
CA GLU A 783 -8.11 9.31 -1.86
C GLU A 783 -7.61 10.36 -2.85
N LEU A 784 -8.22 11.54 -2.89
CA LEU A 784 -7.78 12.64 -3.75
C LEU A 784 -6.38 13.12 -3.34
N ALA A 785 -6.08 13.22 -2.04
CA ALA A 785 -4.75 13.60 -1.55
C ALA A 785 -3.66 12.61 -1.99
N ARG A 786 -3.90 11.29 -1.82
CA ARG A 786 -2.98 10.23 -2.29
C ARG A 786 -2.76 10.33 -3.80
N TRP A 787 -3.84 10.38 -4.58
CA TRP A 787 -3.77 10.50 -6.04
C TRP A 787 -2.98 11.73 -6.51
N LEU A 788 -3.12 12.88 -5.84
CA LEU A 788 -2.35 14.09 -6.14
C LEU A 788 -0.84 13.88 -5.88
N ILE A 789 -0.50 13.32 -4.72
CA ILE A 789 0.88 13.09 -4.31
C ILE A 789 1.56 12.06 -5.22
N ASP A 790 0.88 10.96 -5.52
CA ASP A 790 1.35 9.92 -6.46
C ASP A 790 1.52 10.48 -7.88
N GLY A 791 0.67 11.42 -8.28
CA GLY A 791 0.79 12.16 -9.53
C GLY A 791 1.99 13.13 -9.56
N GLY A 792 2.62 13.40 -8.42
CA GLY A 792 3.74 14.31 -8.29
C GLY A 792 3.38 15.68 -7.71
N VAL A 793 2.47 15.77 -6.75
CA VAL A 793 2.31 16.94 -5.86
C VAL A 793 3.18 16.76 -4.60
N ASP A 794 3.76 17.84 -4.08
CA ASP A 794 4.62 17.81 -2.88
C ASP A 794 3.94 18.32 -1.61
N VAL A 795 2.94 19.19 -1.74
CA VAL A 795 2.18 19.75 -0.62
C VAL A 795 0.73 19.90 -1.04
N VAL A 796 -0.19 19.38 -0.23
CA VAL A 796 -1.63 19.55 -0.42
C VAL A 796 -2.16 20.46 0.68
N VAL A 797 -2.88 21.51 0.29
CA VAL A 797 -3.42 22.52 1.21
C VAL A 797 -4.92 22.66 1.02
N GLY A 798 -5.67 22.13 1.96
CA GLY A 798 -7.13 22.08 1.94
C GLY A 798 -7.81 23.28 2.60
N SER A 799 -9.04 23.54 2.17
CA SER A 799 -9.98 24.57 2.63
C SER A 799 -11.41 24.11 2.37
N HIS A 800 -12.44 24.88 2.78
CA HIS A 800 -13.90 24.64 2.68
C HIS A 800 -14.63 24.18 3.95
N PRO A 801 -14.16 23.20 4.74
CA PRO A 801 -14.98 22.65 5.85
C PRO A 801 -15.39 23.64 6.94
N HIS A 802 -14.85 24.86 6.97
CA HIS A 802 -15.00 25.83 8.06
C HIS A 802 -14.70 25.24 9.47
N CYS A 803 -13.83 24.22 9.47
CA CYS A 803 -13.24 23.55 10.62
C CYS A 803 -11.78 23.21 10.28
N VAL A 804 -10.85 23.43 11.21
CA VAL A 804 -9.46 22.96 11.06
C VAL A 804 -9.46 21.43 11.11
N GLN A 805 -8.92 20.80 10.07
CA GLN A 805 -8.78 19.34 10.00
C GLN A 805 -7.31 18.94 10.16
N ALA A 806 -7.04 17.63 10.20
CA ALA A 806 -5.72 17.09 10.49
C ALA A 806 -4.62 17.56 9.51
N LEU A 807 -3.41 17.76 10.04
CA LEU A 807 -2.17 17.79 9.25
C LEU A 807 -1.58 16.38 9.26
N ASP A 808 -1.44 15.79 8.08
CA ASP A 808 -0.94 14.43 7.89
C ASP A 808 0.20 14.38 6.87
N PHE A 809 0.80 13.20 6.70
CA PHE A 809 1.90 12.96 5.78
C PHE A 809 1.70 11.65 5.01
N TYR A 810 1.76 11.72 3.68
CA TYR A 810 1.75 10.56 2.80
C TYR A 810 3.00 10.58 1.91
N HIS A 811 3.78 9.49 1.92
CA HIS A 811 5.10 9.41 1.28
C HIS A 811 6.10 10.54 1.66
N GLY A 812 5.96 11.11 2.85
CA GLY A 812 6.74 12.25 3.32
C GLY A 812 6.25 13.61 2.80
N CYS A 813 5.09 13.66 2.15
CA CYS A 813 4.48 14.89 1.63
C CYS A 813 3.39 15.37 2.61
N PRO A 814 3.44 16.62 3.09
CA PRO A 814 2.42 17.14 3.99
C PRO A 814 1.07 17.36 3.30
N ILE A 815 0.01 17.00 4.01
CA ILE A 815 -1.40 17.22 3.65
C ILE A 815 -2.05 17.97 4.81
N ALA A 816 -2.39 19.24 4.61
CA ALA A 816 -3.27 19.94 5.54
C ALA A 816 -4.71 19.80 4.99
N TYR A 817 -5.54 18.95 5.60
CA TYR A 817 -6.88 18.67 5.06
C TYR A 817 -7.81 19.89 5.08
N SER A 818 -7.69 20.75 6.08
CA SER A 818 -8.38 22.04 6.09
C SER A 818 -7.64 23.00 7.01
N LEU A 819 -7.25 24.14 6.46
CA LEU A 819 -6.74 25.27 7.24
C LEU A 819 -7.84 26.18 7.79
N ASP A 820 -9.09 25.94 7.38
CA ASP A 820 -10.27 26.67 7.84
C ASP A 820 -10.18 28.18 7.56
N ASN A 821 -10.98 28.99 8.25
CA ASN A 821 -11.15 30.41 8.04
C ASN A 821 -9.91 31.20 8.44
N LEU A 822 -9.33 31.94 7.49
CA LEU A 822 -8.30 32.94 7.76
C LEU A 822 -8.89 34.33 7.95
N VAL A 823 -9.87 34.73 7.15
CA VAL A 823 -10.69 35.93 7.37
C VAL A 823 -12.12 35.55 7.03
N PHE A 824 -13.02 35.63 8.00
CA PHE A 824 -14.40 35.21 7.80
C PHE A 824 -15.29 35.86 8.86
N ASP A 825 -16.44 36.42 8.50
CA ASP A 825 -17.28 37.16 9.47
C ASP A 825 -18.01 36.27 10.49
N GLY A 826 -17.70 34.97 10.49
CA GLY A 826 -18.10 33.97 11.47
C GLY A 826 -19.61 33.72 11.54
N ALA A 827 -19.97 32.82 12.45
CA ALA A 827 -21.30 32.69 13.00
C ALA A 827 -21.20 32.80 14.52
N SER A 828 -21.96 33.72 15.14
CA SER A 828 -21.88 33.99 16.59
C SER A 828 -22.18 32.78 17.49
N THR A 829 -22.70 31.69 16.93
CA THR A 829 -23.11 30.48 17.63
C THR A 829 -22.31 29.23 17.24
N VAL A 830 -21.35 29.33 16.32
CA VAL A 830 -20.53 28.19 15.86
C VAL A 830 -19.08 28.46 16.20
N GLU A 831 -18.56 27.78 17.22
CA GLU A 831 -17.22 28.07 17.76
C GLU A 831 -16.10 27.80 16.75
N SER A 832 -16.23 26.74 15.93
CA SER A 832 -15.22 26.36 14.93
C SER A 832 -14.94 27.48 13.94
N TRP A 833 -15.96 28.25 13.55
CA TRP A 833 -15.83 29.33 12.57
C TRP A 833 -14.96 30.50 13.03
N ASN A 834 -14.66 30.59 14.33
CA ASN A 834 -13.78 31.62 14.88
C ASN A 834 -12.33 31.15 15.06
N ARG A 835 -11.99 30.00 14.48
CA ARG A 835 -10.65 29.40 14.53
C ARG A 835 -10.18 29.13 13.10
N GLY A 836 -8.87 29.06 12.95
CA GLY A 836 -8.22 28.68 11.71
C GLY A 836 -6.77 28.32 11.93
N ALA A 837 -6.05 28.06 10.85
CA ALA A 837 -4.61 27.81 10.89
C ALA A 837 -3.89 28.42 9.69
N LEU A 838 -2.62 28.77 9.88
CA LEU A 838 -1.68 28.94 8.78
C LEU A 838 -0.79 27.70 8.70
N LEU A 839 -0.63 27.13 7.50
CA LEU A 839 0.39 26.11 7.26
C LEU A 839 1.71 26.80 6.97
N GLN A 840 2.73 26.51 7.78
CA GLN A 840 4.10 26.92 7.52
C GLN A 840 4.91 25.73 6.99
N ILE A 841 5.49 25.90 5.81
CA ILE A 841 6.38 24.93 5.16
C ILE A 841 7.81 25.48 5.14
N GLY A 842 8.73 24.78 5.78
CA GLY A 842 10.17 25.03 5.64
C GLY A 842 10.73 24.32 4.41
N LEU A 843 11.58 25.00 3.65
CA LEU A 843 12.28 24.44 2.50
C LEU A 843 13.79 24.41 2.75
N ASN A 844 14.44 23.30 2.39
CA ASN A 844 15.90 23.24 2.35
C ASN A 844 16.48 23.97 1.13
N GLU A 845 17.81 24.06 1.04
CA GLU A 845 18.50 24.68 -0.09
C GLU A 845 18.13 24.03 -1.44
N SER A 846 17.77 22.74 -1.44
CA SER A 846 17.30 21.97 -2.59
C SER A 846 15.83 22.20 -2.96
N VAL A 847 15.10 23.05 -2.22
CA VAL A 847 13.65 23.31 -2.39
C VAL A 847 12.82 22.04 -2.16
N GLN A 848 13.29 21.18 -1.25
CA GLN A 848 12.49 20.09 -0.69
C GLN A 848 11.91 20.52 0.66
N VAL A 849 10.74 19.99 1.00
CA VAL A 849 10.13 20.18 2.31
C VAL A 849 11.06 19.65 3.39
N SER A 850 11.40 20.50 4.35
CA SER A 850 12.22 20.15 5.52
C SER A 850 11.44 20.22 6.83
N SER A 851 10.31 20.92 6.84
CA SER A 851 9.36 20.95 7.95
C SER A 851 7.97 21.37 7.48
N ALA A 852 6.94 20.91 8.19
CA ALA A 852 5.56 21.36 8.03
C ALA A 852 4.92 21.51 9.41
N SER A 853 4.23 22.63 9.66
CA SER A 853 3.56 22.87 10.95
C SER A 853 2.36 23.81 10.79
N LEU A 854 1.37 23.64 11.66
CA LEU A 854 0.23 24.54 11.75
C LEU A 854 0.50 25.63 12.80
N ILE A 855 0.24 26.88 12.43
CA ILE A 855 0.21 28.03 13.34
C ILE A 855 -1.28 28.33 13.62
N PRO A 856 -1.77 28.11 14.85
CA PRO A 856 -3.17 28.36 15.16
C PRO A 856 -3.53 29.85 15.05
N ILE A 857 -4.68 30.12 14.44
CA ILE A 857 -5.28 31.45 14.25
C ILE A 857 -6.62 31.49 15.00
N VAL A 858 -6.88 32.60 15.66
CA VAL A 858 -8.19 32.93 16.22
C VAL A 858 -8.73 34.14 15.48
N LEU A 859 -10.01 34.10 15.12
CA LEU A 859 -10.70 35.22 14.50
C LEU A 859 -11.43 36.01 15.59
N GLU A 860 -11.03 37.26 15.77
CA GLU A 860 -11.72 38.23 16.64
C GLU A 860 -12.57 39.12 15.76
N ASP A 861 -13.90 38.96 15.83
CA ASP A 861 -14.85 39.63 14.94
C ASP A 861 -14.49 39.41 13.45
N GLY A 862 -14.13 38.17 13.13
CA GLY A 862 -13.76 37.72 11.79
C GLY A 862 -12.38 38.14 11.29
N LEU A 863 -11.57 38.79 12.13
CA LEU A 863 -10.22 39.22 11.78
C LEU A 863 -9.15 38.36 12.49
N PRO A 864 -8.13 37.85 11.77
CA PRO A 864 -7.17 36.90 12.30
C PRO A 864 -6.14 37.50 13.26
N ARG A 865 -5.85 36.74 14.30
CA ARG A 865 -4.71 36.92 15.21
C ARG A 865 -4.05 35.58 15.49
N ALA A 866 -2.72 35.56 15.51
CA ALA A 866 -1.97 34.38 15.93
C ALA A 866 -2.26 34.05 17.40
N ASP A 867 -2.66 32.82 17.69
CA ASP A 867 -2.91 32.37 19.06
C ASP A 867 -1.59 32.19 19.81
N ARG A 868 -1.20 33.21 20.58
CA ARG A 868 0.04 33.19 21.37
C ARG A 868 -0.06 32.35 22.65
N LEU A 869 -1.27 31.92 23.05
CA LEU A 869 -1.49 31.14 24.28
C LEU A 869 -1.26 29.63 24.08
N GLN A 870 -1.08 29.16 22.84
CA GLN A 870 -0.76 27.75 22.52
C GLN A 870 0.69 27.49 22.10
N LYS A 871 1.65 28.37 22.41
CA LYS A 871 3.08 28.03 22.28
C LYS A 871 3.41 26.84 23.17
N GLY A 872 3.48 25.64 22.59
CA GLY A 872 3.85 24.39 23.27
C GLY A 872 2.83 23.26 23.15
N LYS A 873 1.62 23.51 22.64
CA LYS A 873 0.76 22.47 22.10
C LYS A 873 0.89 22.52 20.59
N THR A 874 1.69 21.63 20.02
CA THR A 874 1.40 21.16 18.67
C THR A 874 -0.10 20.83 18.67
N LEU A 875 -0.86 21.22 17.64
CA LEU A 875 -2.09 20.51 17.32
C LEU A 875 -1.64 19.08 16.97
N SER A 876 -1.32 18.30 18.00
CA SER A 876 -1.03 16.89 17.88
C SER A 876 -2.32 16.30 17.36
N SER A 877 -2.22 15.61 16.22
CA SER A 877 -3.17 14.60 15.77
C SER A 877 -4.03 14.11 16.94
N ARG A 878 -5.25 14.62 17.03
CA ARG A 878 -6.30 13.88 17.72
C ARG A 878 -6.68 12.72 16.82
#